data_AF-A0A507E6Q0-F1
#
_entry.id   AF-A0A507E6Q0-F1
#
_cell.length_a   1.000
_cell.length_b   1.000
_cell.length_c   1.000
_cell.angle_alpha   90.00
_cell.angle_beta   90.00
_cell.angle_gamma   90.00
#
_symmetry.space_group_name_H-M   'P 1'
#
loop_
_entity.id
_entity.type
_entity.pdbx_description
1 polymer ?
#
loop_
_entity_poly.entity_id
_entity_poly.type
_entity_poly.pdbx_seq_one_letter_code
_entity_poly.pdbx_strand_id
1 'polypeptide(L)'
;MATNDSPKPVKRKRQPSRQRDEHPRSSSAALLAVLLSVSSAALLATRIAFALPEPVTHTDPHNLAFSEAIARTHVSALAEDIGLRLVGSRGEKQAQEYIESALDTIRRDAVSGMQFDVDVQVAHGSHRFNFMHEIVMKDYVNVTNVVARVSCGPECDKNAILVNAHYDSQMGTPGACDDATPIAVMLELARIVSKRDPKTLRNSLILLFNGAEESLQDGSHAFSKFHPWARTVRSFVNLEAMGNSGKEILFQANSMQLVEACGASVPRPHGAVSSNDLFKTGLILSDTDYRQFVEYGGMVGVDMAIYQNSYLYHTMQDTAENIEPGLLQHMGENTLAVVEYLLIKAEIETFKDGETLSILTYKFFFVISINTANRIYAVLIVISFLELIRPYLLVATLTVPTLHQNPKRSITLYLKTSGFMICSFLAAIIVPAVVGAFTQYVLQKPLLYYRAEWHAFLISFRHRIFACHKFARFVSPPHPLDTPTAVERRIFTATFTLNTLIILILTSAGLGSGFIFALNEASHLLALMVDRPLNRTANKSIPSPIHPLAYAIAAFLPAYVAVAFSWNFLMLFVPLAGRMGPDAPVDVIVGVLIGLLGAPGGLGWIVGCLSARSVAELAPSKTASGKRSQNTTAKTTSVAKPVLQLRNPVTHHFEFLGPHLTPVVIAALTVLPTTLNGLCGGGDDQQCPPSWVYTMEWGQHTQLVEQIGLQLTEARVLRAVMVVCGWMTLHACLYYLVPGRWIKGTQIRDGAVLTYPINAFGALIASYAIIAGLSAVYGPALLYWVADNTLPLCVASTLLCLLQSGLLYSYSFRVTTELPDGPLLAEGGNSGYPLYDFFIGRELNPRVGSFDFKYFCELRPGLIGWTVLNAANAVRQGVSVSGVSVETVTWAQVLGGIGVSMWLVLAFQLYYVVDALWNEAAILTTMDITTDGFGFMLNFGDLAWVPFTYSLQSRYLAMHPVNLSPLAVTALIGLKLTGLYIFRGSNGQKNAFRTNPNSPSCAHLKYLETKSGSKLLISGWWGIARHVNYTGDWLMALSWCLPTGFGSVLPYFYAIYFGVLLWHREMRDEHKCKAKYGKDWDRYCQVVKYRFIPGIY
;
A
#
# COMPACT_ATOMS: atom_id res chain seq x y z
N MET A 1 82.37 -49.04 30.77
CA MET A 1 81.33 -49.97 31.27
C MET A 1 80.03 -49.65 30.54
N ALA A 2 79.38 -50.68 30.04
CA ALA A 2 78.41 -50.66 28.94
C ALA A 2 77.06 -49.99 29.26
N THR A 3 76.43 -49.37 28.26
CA THR A 3 75.18 -49.87 27.63
C THR A 3 74.83 -49.06 26.38
N ASN A 4 74.40 -49.79 25.33
CA ASN A 4 74.06 -49.33 23.98
C ASN A 4 72.75 -48.52 23.96
N ASP A 5 72.76 -47.35 23.31
CA ASP A 5 71.55 -46.66 22.84
C ASP A 5 71.60 -46.53 21.31
N SER A 6 70.74 -47.29 20.62
CA SER A 6 70.50 -47.23 19.19
C SER A 6 68.98 -47.25 18.91
N PRO A 7 68.53 -46.68 17.78
CA PRO A 7 67.34 -45.83 17.74
C PRO A 7 66.03 -46.60 17.51
N LYS A 8 64.95 -46.19 18.20
CA LYS A 8 63.61 -46.76 17.99
C LYS A 8 62.95 -46.27 16.69
N PRO A 9 62.25 -47.16 15.95
CA PRO A 9 61.69 -46.89 14.64
C PRO A 9 60.28 -46.29 14.67
N VAL A 10 59.95 -45.67 13.54
CA VAL A 10 58.67 -45.05 13.14
C VAL A 10 57.44 -45.89 13.52
N LYS A 11 56.58 -45.34 14.40
CA LYS A 11 55.19 -45.82 14.57
C LYS A 11 54.29 -45.18 13.51
N ARG A 12 53.73 -46.03 12.65
CA ARG A 12 52.60 -45.74 11.75
C ARG A 12 51.51 -44.97 12.49
N LYS A 13 51.22 -43.73 12.05
CA LYS A 13 49.98 -43.03 12.42
C LYS A 13 48.79 -43.81 11.84
N ARG A 14 47.96 -44.38 12.72
CA ARG A 14 46.59 -44.77 12.40
C ARG A 14 45.88 -43.54 11.82
N GLN A 15 45.26 -43.71 10.65
CA GLN A 15 44.28 -42.74 10.13
C GLN A 15 43.26 -42.44 11.24
N PRO A 16 42.95 -41.16 11.53
CA PRO A 16 41.72 -40.85 12.20
C PRO A 16 40.58 -41.32 11.30
N SER A 17 39.70 -42.14 11.87
CA SER A 17 38.40 -42.47 11.31
C SER A 17 37.73 -41.20 10.78
N ARG A 18 37.18 -41.28 9.57
CA ARG A 18 36.17 -40.33 9.07
C ARG A 18 35.13 -40.16 10.18
N GLN A 19 35.19 -39.04 10.90
CA GLN A 19 34.04 -38.52 11.64
C GLN A 19 32.98 -38.31 10.55
N ARG A 20 31.91 -39.10 10.60
CA ARG A 20 30.75 -38.92 9.75
C ARG A 20 30.30 -37.48 9.92
N ASP A 21 30.19 -36.75 8.81
CA ASP A 21 29.47 -35.49 8.73
C ASP A 21 28.02 -35.70 9.15
N GLU A 22 27.72 -35.56 10.44
CA GLU A 22 26.35 -35.38 10.94
C GLU A 22 25.92 -33.93 10.69
N HIS A 23 25.70 -33.53 9.43
CA HIS A 23 25.15 -32.19 9.17
C HIS A 23 24.01 -32.00 8.16
N PRO A 24 23.30 -33.01 7.60
CA PRO A 24 22.13 -32.73 6.76
C PRO A 24 20.76 -32.83 7.47
N ARG A 25 20.66 -33.02 8.80
CA ARG A 25 19.37 -33.31 9.49
C ARG A 25 18.69 -32.13 10.21
N SER A 26 19.25 -30.92 10.21
CA SER A 26 18.82 -29.85 11.14
C SER A 26 17.78 -28.85 10.59
N SER A 27 17.77 -28.56 9.29
CA SER A 27 16.84 -27.61 8.64
C SER A 27 15.42 -28.17 8.54
N SER A 28 15.28 -29.44 8.13
CA SER A 28 14.00 -30.15 8.06
C SER A 28 13.34 -30.31 9.43
N ALA A 29 14.12 -30.51 10.50
CA ALA A 29 13.60 -30.60 11.86
C ALA A 29 13.04 -29.26 12.37
N ALA A 30 13.69 -28.14 12.05
CA ALA A 30 13.20 -26.80 12.40
C ALA A 30 11.94 -26.43 11.62
N LEU A 31 11.89 -26.73 10.31
CA LEU A 31 10.68 -26.54 9.50
C LEU A 31 9.52 -27.39 10.01
N LEU A 32 9.77 -28.67 10.33
CA LEU A 32 8.74 -29.55 10.89
C LEU A 32 8.23 -29.06 12.24
N ALA A 33 9.12 -28.62 13.13
CA ALA A 33 8.75 -28.07 14.44
C ALA A 33 7.86 -26.82 14.31
N VAL A 34 8.18 -25.92 13.37
CA VAL A 34 7.35 -24.76 13.04
C VAL A 34 5.99 -25.20 12.51
N LEU A 35 5.96 -26.05 11.49
CA LEU A 35 4.72 -26.46 10.83
C LEU A 35 3.78 -27.14 11.84
N LEU A 36 4.31 -28.04 12.66
CA LEU A 36 3.55 -28.68 13.73
C LEU A 36 3.03 -27.65 14.75
N SER A 37 3.86 -26.70 15.17
CA SER A 37 3.45 -25.67 16.14
C SER A 37 2.36 -24.75 15.58
N VAL A 38 2.54 -24.23 14.37
CA VAL A 38 1.55 -23.37 13.69
C VAL A 38 0.25 -24.13 13.43
N SER A 39 0.34 -25.38 12.96
CA SER A 39 -0.86 -26.19 12.68
C SER A 39 -1.61 -26.56 13.96
N SER A 40 -0.88 -26.90 15.02
CA SER A 40 -1.48 -27.22 16.33
C SER A 40 -2.12 -25.99 16.96
N ALA A 41 -1.46 -24.82 16.87
CA ALA A 41 -1.99 -23.55 17.32
C ALA A 41 -3.24 -23.14 16.54
N ALA A 42 -3.23 -23.28 15.22
CA ALA A 42 -4.38 -22.98 14.36
C ALA A 42 -5.55 -23.93 14.62
N LEU A 43 -5.30 -25.23 14.78
CA LEU A 43 -6.31 -26.22 15.12
C LEU A 43 -6.93 -25.94 16.49
N LEU A 44 -6.09 -25.63 17.49
CA LEU A 44 -6.55 -25.27 18.83
C LEU A 44 -7.38 -23.99 18.83
N ALA A 45 -6.90 -22.92 18.18
CA ALA A 45 -7.61 -21.65 18.07
C ALA A 45 -8.97 -21.84 17.39
N THR A 46 -9.01 -22.59 16.28
CA THR A 46 -10.25 -22.89 15.55
C THR A 46 -11.21 -23.74 16.40
N ARG A 47 -10.71 -24.79 17.05
CA ARG A 47 -11.53 -25.62 17.96
C ARG A 47 -12.16 -24.78 19.07
N ILE A 48 -11.43 -23.85 19.67
CA ILE A 48 -11.97 -23.02 20.74
C ILE A 48 -12.91 -21.94 20.19
N ALA A 49 -12.66 -21.37 19.01
CA ALA A 49 -13.50 -20.35 18.40
C ALA A 49 -14.94 -20.81 18.17
N PHE A 50 -15.13 -22.08 17.77
CA PHE A 50 -16.43 -22.67 17.43
C PHE A 50 -17.00 -23.64 18.48
N ALA A 51 -16.38 -23.73 19.67
CA ALA A 51 -16.85 -24.66 20.70
C ALA A 51 -18.00 -24.08 21.53
N LEU A 52 -19.24 -24.50 21.29
CA LEU A 52 -20.41 -24.19 22.11
C LEU A 52 -20.67 -25.25 23.20
N PRO A 53 -21.34 -24.89 24.31
CA PRO A 53 -21.87 -25.86 25.27
C PRO A 53 -22.98 -26.71 24.64
N GLU A 54 -23.22 -27.88 25.21
CA GLU A 54 -24.41 -28.64 24.88
C GLU A 54 -25.67 -27.90 25.40
N PRO A 55 -26.72 -27.74 24.57
CA PRO A 55 -27.96 -27.12 24.99
C PRO A 55 -28.58 -27.88 26.15
N VAL A 56 -28.96 -27.16 27.20
CA VAL A 56 -29.73 -27.77 28.29
C VAL A 56 -31.19 -27.88 27.86
N THR A 57 -31.74 -29.11 27.92
CA THR A 57 -33.07 -29.44 27.38
C THR A 57 -34.17 -29.59 28.43
N HIS A 58 -33.89 -29.35 29.71
CA HIS A 58 -34.93 -29.45 30.74
C HIS A 58 -35.92 -28.29 30.62
N THR A 59 -37.19 -28.58 30.90
CA THR A 59 -38.27 -27.59 30.89
C THR A 59 -38.86 -27.36 32.28
N ASP A 60 -38.23 -27.91 33.33
CA ASP A 60 -38.66 -27.73 34.72
C ASP A 60 -38.41 -26.29 35.19
N PRO A 61 -39.47 -25.50 35.45
CA PRO A 61 -39.34 -24.10 35.87
C PRO A 61 -38.82 -23.94 37.30
N HIS A 62 -38.65 -25.01 38.09
CA HIS A 62 -38.06 -24.96 39.43
C HIS A 62 -36.54 -25.14 39.44
N ASN A 63 -35.96 -25.61 38.34
CA ASN A 63 -34.51 -25.70 38.22
C ASN A 63 -33.92 -24.29 38.07
N LEU A 64 -32.85 -24.01 38.83
CA LEU A 64 -32.18 -22.70 38.87
C LEU A 64 -30.97 -22.61 37.94
N ALA A 65 -30.72 -23.65 37.14
CA ALA A 65 -29.80 -23.58 36.02
C ALA A 65 -30.47 -22.91 34.82
N PHE A 66 -29.70 -22.17 34.01
CA PHE A 66 -30.18 -21.61 32.76
C PHE A 66 -30.59 -22.74 31.79
N SER A 67 -31.75 -22.60 31.14
CA SER A 67 -32.23 -23.57 30.15
C SER A 67 -32.46 -22.94 28.79
N GLU A 68 -31.67 -23.36 27.80
CA GLU A 68 -31.92 -23.00 26.40
C GLU A 68 -33.30 -23.47 25.92
N ALA A 69 -33.82 -24.61 26.38
CA ALA A 69 -35.15 -25.07 26.00
C ALA A 69 -36.26 -24.12 26.47
N ILE A 70 -36.15 -23.56 27.68
CA ILE A 70 -37.13 -22.56 28.18
C ILE A 70 -36.98 -21.26 27.40
N ALA A 71 -35.75 -20.74 27.29
CA ALA A 71 -35.48 -19.49 26.59
C ALA A 71 -35.93 -19.54 25.12
N ARG A 72 -35.76 -20.66 24.41
CA ARG A 72 -36.26 -20.84 23.04
C ARG A 72 -37.78 -20.68 22.91
N THR A 73 -38.58 -21.00 23.94
CA THR A 73 -40.03 -20.77 23.89
C THR A 73 -40.38 -19.29 23.82
N HIS A 74 -39.60 -18.43 24.50
CA HIS A 74 -39.76 -16.98 24.43
C HIS A 74 -39.34 -16.44 23.07
N VAL A 75 -38.24 -16.97 22.50
CA VAL A 75 -37.79 -16.58 21.14
C VAL A 75 -38.86 -16.90 20.10
N SER A 76 -39.42 -18.12 20.11
CA SER A 76 -40.50 -18.50 19.18
C SER A 76 -41.75 -17.64 19.37
N ALA A 77 -42.16 -17.35 20.60
CA ALA A 77 -43.32 -16.49 20.84
C ALA A 77 -43.12 -15.07 20.27
N LEU A 78 -41.93 -14.49 20.46
CA LEU A 78 -41.63 -13.14 19.97
C LEU A 78 -41.45 -13.09 18.46
N ALA A 79 -40.67 -14.01 17.88
CA ALA A 79 -40.25 -13.94 16.48
C ALA A 79 -41.09 -14.76 15.50
N GLU A 80 -41.78 -15.80 15.96
CA GLU A 80 -42.60 -16.67 15.09
C GLU A 80 -44.09 -16.40 15.28
N ASP A 81 -44.58 -16.38 16.52
CA ASP A 81 -46.01 -16.18 16.78
C ASP A 81 -46.45 -14.72 16.55
N ILE A 82 -45.66 -13.76 17.02
CA ILE A 82 -45.91 -12.32 16.79
C ILE A 82 -45.35 -11.87 15.44
N GLY A 83 -44.13 -12.30 15.10
CA GLY A 83 -43.45 -11.94 13.86
C GLY A 83 -42.74 -10.58 13.93
N LEU A 84 -43.04 -9.68 13.01
CA LEU A 84 -42.37 -8.36 12.89
C LEU A 84 -42.74 -7.44 14.06
N ARG A 85 -41.75 -6.93 14.80
CA ARG A 85 -41.90 -6.04 15.96
C ARG A 85 -41.36 -4.64 15.66
N LEU A 86 -41.64 -4.12 14.46
CA LEU A 86 -41.21 -2.79 14.04
C LEU A 86 -41.75 -1.70 14.97
N VAL A 87 -40.93 -0.71 15.29
CA VAL A 87 -41.31 0.44 16.12
C VAL A 87 -42.60 1.11 15.63
N GLY A 88 -43.55 1.33 16.53
CA GLY A 88 -44.88 1.89 16.30
C GLY A 88 -45.90 0.90 15.71
N SER A 89 -45.52 -0.35 15.47
CA SER A 89 -46.41 -1.36 14.88
C SER A 89 -47.28 -2.06 15.92
N ARG A 90 -48.27 -2.82 15.44
CA ARG A 90 -49.06 -3.72 16.30
C ARG A 90 -48.20 -4.84 16.91
N GLY A 91 -47.20 -5.32 16.16
CA GLY A 91 -46.32 -6.39 16.61
C GLY A 91 -45.43 -5.97 17.76
N GLU A 92 -44.87 -4.75 17.73
CA GLU A 92 -44.12 -4.18 18.86
C GLU A 92 -45.00 -4.11 20.12
N LYS A 93 -46.25 -3.65 19.99
CA LYS A 93 -47.20 -3.62 21.11
C LYS A 93 -47.54 -5.02 21.63
N GLN A 94 -47.73 -6.00 20.75
CA GLN A 94 -47.96 -7.40 21.16
C GLN A 94 -46.75 -7.98 21.89
N ALA A 95 -45.54 -7.62 21.48
CA ALA A 95 -44.32 -8.03 22.16
C ALA A 95 -44.21 -7.42 23.56
N GLN A 96 -44.54 -6.14 23.71
CA GLN A 96 -44.66 -5.48 25.01
C GLN A 96 -45.67 -6.24 25.92
N GLU A 97 -46.88 -6.50 25.43
CA GLU A 97 -47.92 -7.22 26.17
C GLU A 97 -47.48 -8.65 26.55
N TYR A 98 -46.74 -9.34 25.67
CA TYR A 98 -46.17 -10.65 25.94
C TYR A 98 -45.13 -10.60 27.06
N ILE A 99 -44.20 -9.64 27.01
CA ILE A 99 -43.14 -9.48 28.03
C ILE A 99 -43.77 -9.17 29.39
N GLU A 100 -44.75 -8.26 29.44
CA GLU A 100 -45.51 -7.95 30.66
C GLU A 100 -46.18 -9.22 31.25
N SER A 101 -46.85 -10.01 30.41
CA SER A 101 -47.50 -11.26 30.82
C SER A 101 -46.50 -12.33 31.32
N ALA A 102 -45.33 -12.43 30.68
CA ALA A 102 -44.26 -13.32 31.10
C ALA A 102 -43.69 -12.91 32.47
N LEU A 103 -43.39 -11.62 32.64
CA LEU A 103 -42.93 -11.06 33.92
C LEU A 103 -43.96 -11.22 35.03
N ASP A 104 -45.25 -11.05 34.74
CA ASP A 104 -46.33 -11.27 35.71
C ASP A 104 -46.44 -12.73 36.16
N THR A 105 -46.15 -13.67 35.28
CA THR A 105 -46.07 -15.09 35.62
C THR A 105 -44.88 -15.35 36.52
N ILE A 106 -43.70 -14.83 36.17
CA ILE A 106 -42.48 -14.96 36.98
C ILE A 106 -42.65 -14.31 38.36
N ARG A 107 -43.29 -13.14 38.43
CA ARG A 107 -43.58 -12.41 39.67
C ARG A 107 -44.46 -13.22 40.62
N ARG A 108 -45.48 -13.92 40.10
CA ARG A 108 -46.37 -14.79 40.91
C ARG A 108 -45.64 -16.01 41.46
N ASP A 109 -44.64 -16.50 40.74
CA ASP A 109 -43.84 -17.67 41.11
C ASP A 109 -42.56 -17.34 41.90
N ALA A 110 -42.33 -16.05 42.21
CA ALA A 110 -41.18 -15.58 42.96
C ALA A 110 -41.21 -16.10 44.41
N VAL A 111 -40.03 -16.30 45.01
CA VAL A 111 -39.94 -16.78 46.40
C VAL A 111 -40.45 -15.70 47.37
N SER A 112 -41.07 -16.16 48.47
CA SER A 112 -41.55 -15.26 49.52
C SER A 112 -40.43 -14.37 50.06
N GLY A 113 -40.69 -13.06 50.10
CA GLY A 113 -39.73 -12.04 50.54
C GLY A 113 -38.94 -11.38 49.41
N MET A 114 -39.04 -11.85 48.17
CA MET A 114 -38.50 -11.15 47.00
C MET A 114 -39.47 -10.06 46.54
N GLN A 115 -38.97 -8.83 46.34
CA GLN A 115 -39.74 -7.76 45.70
C GLN A 115 -39.54 -7.83 44.19
N PHE A 116 -40.64 -7.80 43.43
CA PHE A 116 -40.63 -7.85 41.97
C PHE A 116 -41.62 -6.80 41.45
N ASP A 117 -41.07 -5.66 41.01
CA ASP A 117 -41.82 -4.54 40.47
C ASP A 117 -41.70 -4.54 38.93
N VAL A 118 -42.78 -4.15 38.24
CA VAL A 118 -42.79 -3.95 36.78
C VAL A 118 -43.40 -2.58 36.52
N ASP A 119 -42.74 -1.79 35.68
CA ASP A 119 -43.21 -0.49 35.22
C ASP A 119 -43.14 -0.42 33.69
N VAL A 120 -44.12 0.25 33.09
CA VAL A 120 -44.18 0.49 31.63
C VAL A 120 -43.93 1.97 31.42
N GLN A 121 -42.71 2.30 30.99
CA GLN A 121 -42.29 3.67 30.75
C GLN A 121 -42.74 4.10 29.37
N VAL A 122 -43.51 5.18 29.26
CA VAL A 122 -43.77 5.87 27.98
C VAL A 122 -43.12 7.24 28.03
N ALA A 123 -42.23 7.52 27.08
CA ALA A 123 -41.41 8.72 27.09
C ALA A 123 -41.33 9.41 25.72
N HIS A 124 -40.98 10.69 25.76
CA HIS A 124 -40.67 11.53 24.60
C HIS A 124 -39.35 12.25 24.88
N GLY A 125 -38.58 12.50 23.82
CA GLY A 125 -37.26 13.10 23.97
C GLY A 125 -36.61 13.41 22.64
N SER A 126 -35.41 13.96 22.74
CA SER A 126 -34.59 14.36 21.61
C SER A 126 -33.13 14.05 21.92
N HIS A 127 -32.40 13.46 20.98
CA HIS A 127 -30.98 13.19 21.16
C HIS A 127 -30.18 13.25 19.86
N ARG A 128 -28.86 13.33 20.03
CA ARG A 128 -27.89 13.54 18.96
C ARG A 128 -27.19 12.24 18.60
N PHE A 129 -27.13 11.95 17.30
CA PHE A 129 -26.23 10.99 16.69
C PHE A 129 -25.17 11.66 15.84
N ASN A 130 -24.00 11.02 15.79
CA ASN A 130 -22.92 11.41 14.90
C ASN A 130 -22.69 10.26 13.90
N PHE A 131 -22.99 10.49 12.63
CA PHE A 131 -22.77 9.54 11.55
C PHE A 131 -21.67 10.05 10.62
N MET A 132 -20.50 9.42 10.61
CA MET A 132 -19.43 9.75 9.66
C MET A 132 -19.11 11.27 9.57
N HIS A 133 -19.09 11.98 10.70
CA HIS A 133 -18.91 13.44 10.86
C HIS A 133 -20.16 14.31 10.61
N GLU A 134 -21.29 13.71 10.23
CA GLU A 134 -22.58 14.39 10.17
C GLU A 134 -23.30 14.28 11.51
N ILE A 135 -24.00 15.35 11.88
CA ILE A 135 -24.81 15.40 13.10
C ILE A 135 -26.26 15.16 12.72
N VAL A 136 -26.84 14.07 13.24
CA VAL A 136 -28.26 13.75 13.11
C VAL A 136 -28.94 14.05 14.45
N MET A 137 -29.87 14.99 14.46
CA MET A 137 -30.73 15.26 15.61
C MET A 137 -32.02 14.50 15.43
N LYS A 138 -32.41 13.73 16.44
CA LYS A 138 -33.60 12.89 16.39
C LYS A 138 -34.54 13.21 17.53
N ASP A 139 -35.81 13.45 17.19
CA ASP A 139 -36.91 13.57 18.14
C ASP A 139 -37.77 12.30 18.09
N TYR A 140 -38.22 11.83 19.25
CA TYR A 140 -39.09 10.67 19.39
C TYR A 140 -40.24 10.93 20.36
N VAL A 141 -41.36 10.27 20.11
CA VAL A 141 -42.62 10.47 20.85
C VAL A 141 -43.24 9.12 21.16
N ASN A 142 -43.70 8.94 22.40
CA ASN A 142 -44.36 7.73 22.88
C ASN A 142 -43.54 6.45 22.66
N VAL A 143 -42.22 6.55 22.85
CA VAL A 143 -41.36 5.36 22.91
C VAL A 143 -41.64 4.66 24.24
N THR A 144 -41.84 3.35 24.17
CA THR A 144 -42.22 2.54 25.32
C THR A 144 -41.08 1.61 25.71
N ASN A 145 -40.82 1.48 27.01
CA ASN A 145 -39.95 0.46 27.59
C ASN A 145 -40.74 -0.33 28.63
N VAL A 146 -40.43 -1.62 28.79
CA VAL A 146 -40.88 -2.42 29.93
C VAL A 146 -39.69 -2.59 30.88
N VAL A 147 -39.84 -2.18 32.13
CA VAL A 147 -38.78 -2.18 33.12
C VAL A 147 -39.20 -3.04 34.30
N ALA A 148 -38.43 -4.10 34.59
CA ALA A 148 -38.65 -4.95 35.76
C ALA A 148 -37.53 -4.77 36.77
N ARG A 149 -37.86 -4.78 38.07
CA ARG A 149 -36.90 -4.71 39.16
C ARG A 149 -37.11 -5.86 40.14
N VAL A 150 -36.07 -6.66 40.33
CA VAL A 150 -36.02 -7.76 41.31
C VAL A 150 -35.09 -7.37 42.46
N SER A 151 -35.60 -7.34 43.68
CA SER A 151 -34.90 -6.76 44.83
C SER A 151 -35.16 -7.48 46.15
N CYS A 152 -34.17 -7.46 47.05
CA CYS A 152 -34.33 -7.91 48.44
C CYS A 152 -35.02 -6.89 49.34
N GLY A 153 -35.34 -5.69 48.83
CA GLY A 153 -35.96 -4.60 49.57
C GLY A 153 -35.25 -3.26 49.42
N PRO A 154 -35.65 -2.23 50.20
CA PRO A 154 -35.18 -0.85 50.04
C PRO A 154 -33.67 -0.63 50.16
N GLU A 155 -32.96 -1.50 50.89
CA GLU A 155 -31.50 -1.42 50.99
C GLU A 155 -30.82 -1.88 49.69
N CYS A 156 -31.31 -2.96 49.06
CA CYS A 156 -30.86 -3.41 47.74
C CYS A 156 -31.17 -2.37 46.64
N ASP A 157 -32.23 -1.57 46.79
CA ASP A 157 -32.65 -0.58 45.79
C ASP A 157 -31.71 0.63 45.67
N LYS A 158 -30.82 0.85 46.64
CA LYS A 158 -29.84 1.95 46.60
C LYS A 158 -28.85 1.79 45.46
N ASN A 159 -28.55 0.55 45.09
CA ASN A 159 -27.63 0.20 44.01
C ASN A 159 -28.23 -0.90 43.14
N ALA A 160 -28.34 -0.64 41.85
CA ALA A 160 -28.89 -1.57 40.89
C ALA A 160 -27.87 -1.97 39.82
N ILE A 161 -28.01 -3.21 39.35
CA ILE A 161 -27.40 -3.68 38.11
C ILE A 161 -28.47 -3.64 37.03
N LEU A 162 -28.16 -3.01 35.91
CA LEU A 162 -29.03 -2.98 34.73
C LEU A 162 -28.62 -4.11 33.77
N VAL A 163 -29.59 -4.86 33.26
CA VAL A 163 -29.41 -5.71 32.07
C VAL A 163 -30.38 -5.19 31.01
N ASN A 164 -29.88 -4.92 29.81
CA ASN A 164 -30.63 -4.33 28.70
C ASN A 164 -30.61 -5.26 27.48
N ALA A 165 -31.74 -5.33 26.79
CA ALA A 165 -31.92 -5.92 25.46
C ALA A 165 -33.18 -5.32 24.83
N HIS A 166 -33.21 -5.24 23.50
CA HIS A 166 -34.31 -4.60 22.78
C HIS A 166 -35.36 -5.59 22.28
N TYR A 167 -36.62 -5.19 22.33
CA TYR A 167 -37.72 -6.08 21.90
C TYR A 167 -38.30 -5.69 20.55
N ASP A 168 -38.00 -4.50 20.03
CA ASP A 168 -38.32 -4.13 18.66
C ASP A 168 -37.42 -4.87 17.65
N SER A 169 -37.81 -4.86 16.39
CA SER A 169 -37.07 -5.49 15.30
C SER A 169 -36.89 -4.55 14.11
N GLN A 170 -35.76 -4.68 13.39
CA GLN A 170 -35.54 -3.93 12.16
C GLN A 170 -36.66 -4.15 11.12
N MET A 171 -36.82 -3.19 10.22
CA MET A 171 -37.74 -3.30 9.09
C MET A 171 -37.43 -4.55 8.24
N GLY A 172 -38.41 -5.45 8.10
CA GLY A 172 -38.29 -6.61 7.23
C GLY A 172 -37.51 -7.78 7.82
N THR A 173 -37.42 -7.88 9.16
CA THR A 173 -36.89 -9.05 9.87
C THR A 173 -37.79 -9.45 11.05
N PRO A 174 -38.05 -10.75 11.28
CA PRO A 174 -38.68 -11.26 12.49
C PRO A 174 -37.82 -11.08 13.75
N GLY A 175 -36.50 -10.89 13.60
CA GLY A 175 -35.63 -10.55 14.72
C GLY A 175 -35.51 -11.64 15.79
N ALA A 176 -35.33 -12.91 15.40
CA ALA A 176 -35.28 -14.02 16.35
C ALA A 176 -33.98 -14.04 17.17
N CYS A 177 -32.84 -13.80 16.52
CA CYS A 177 -31.62 -13.54 17.25
C CYS A 177 -31.60 -12.07 17.69
N ASP A 178 -32.01 -11.17 16.80
CA ASP A 178 -31.97 -9.71 16.91
C ASP A 178 -33.36 -9.05 17.14
N ASP A 179 -33.84 -8.91 18.37
CA ASP A 179 -33.12 -9.20 19.61
C ASP A 179 -33.97 -10.04 20.59
N ALA A 180 -34.85 -10.89 20.04
CA ALA A 180 -35.69 -11.78 20.85
C ALA A 180 -34.88 -12.79 21.68
N THR A 181 -33.64 -13.11 21.27
CA THR A 181 -32.75 -14.02 22.00
C THR A 181 -32.25 -13.40 23.32
N PRO A 182 -31.65 -12.21 23.34
CA PRO A 182 -31.35 -11.51 24.59
C PRO A 182 -32.56 -11.22 25.47
N ILE A 183 -33.73 -10.89 24.89
CA ILE A 183 -34.99 -10.77 25.65
C ILE A 183 -35.34 -12.08 26.38
N ALA A 184 -35.21 -13.22 25.69
CA ALA A 184 -35.43 -14.53 26.28
C ALA A 184 -34.43 -14.85 27.40
N VAL A 185 -33.16 -14.47 27.22
CA VAL A 185 -32.13 -14.57 28.27
C VAL A 185 -32.53 -13.76 29.50
N MET A 186 -33.00 -12.53 29.33
CA MET A 186 -33.45 -11.66 30.43
C MET A 186 -34.67 -12.21 31.18
N LEU A 187 -35.66 -12.75 30.47
CA LEU A 187 -36.83 -13.40 31.09
C LEU A 187 -36.41 -14.62 31.93
N GLU A 188 -35.50 -15.44 31.40
CA GLU A 188 -34.98 -16.60 32.13
C GLU A 188 -34.13 -16.18 33.34
N LEU A 189 -33.34 -15.10 33.22
CA LEU A 189 -32.64 -14.50 34.36
C LEU A 189 -33.63 -14.02 35.43
N ALA A 190 -34.71 -13.35 35.03
CA ALA A 190 -35.76 -12.90 35.95
C ALA A 190 -36.35 -14.09 36.73
N ARG A 191 -36.63 -15.21 36.04
CA ARG A 191 -37.15 -16.45 36.63
C ARG A 191 -36.18 -17.06 37.65
N ILE A 192 -34.89 -17.11 37.32
CA ILE A 192 -33.87 -17.72 38.19
C ILE A 192 -33.62 -16.83 39.41
N VAL A 193 -33.41 -15.53 39.21
CA VAL A 193 -33.09 -14.57 40.27
C VAL A 193 -34.26 -14.39 41.23
N SER A 194 -35.50 -14.38 40.74
CA SER A 194 -36.69 -14.25 41.61
C SER A 194 -36.90 -15.43 42.56
N LYS A 195 -36.23 -16.56 42.31
CA LYS A 195 -36.25 -17.77 43.13
C LYS A 195 -35.00 -17.94 44.01
N ARG A 196 -34.04 -17.00 43.97
CA ARG A 196 -32.87 -16.98 44.88
C ARG A 196 -33.31 -16.51 46.27
N ASP A 197 -32.56 -16.92 47.30
CA ASP A 197 -32.80 -16.43 48.67
C ASP A 197 -32.53 -14.91 48.74
N PRO A 198 -33.55 -14.06 49.04
CA PRO A 198 -33.40 -12.61 49.08
C PRO A 198 -32.27 -12.16 50.01
N LYS A 199 -31.96 -12.92 51.07
CA LYS A 199 -30.91 -12.58 52.04
C LYS A 199 -29.50 -12.64 51.47
N THR A 200 -29.32 -13.29 50.32
CA THR A 200 -28.03 -13.41 49.64
C THR A 200 -27.72 -12.22 48.74
N LEU A 201 -28.75 -11.45 48.36
CA LEU A 201 -28.61 -10.30 47.47
C LEU A 201 -28.15 -9.06 48.25
N ARG A 202 -27.27 -8.28 47.63
CA ARG A 202 -26.78 -6.99 48.14
C ARG A 202 -27.27 -5.80 47.32
N ASN A 203 -27.55 -6.05 46.04
CA ASN A 203 -27.95 -5.08 45.04
C ASN A 203 -29.24 -5.56 44.37
N SER A 204 -29.99 -4.64 43.78
CA SER A 204 -31.17 -4.96 42.98
C SER A 204 -30.81 -5.22 41.52
N LEU A 205 -31.61 -6.04 40.83
CA LEU A 205 -31.53 -6.28 39.40
C LEU A 205 -32.61 -5.47 38.69
N ILE A 206 -32.24 -4.64 37.73
CA ILE A 206 -33.14 -3.99 36.79
C ILE A 206 -32.98 -4.65 35.43
N LEU A 207 -34.09 -5.10 34.86
CA LEU A 207 -34.18 -5.63 33.50
C LEU A 207 -34.91 -4.58 32.66
N LEU A 208 -34.22 -4.02 31.67
CA LEU A 208 -34.77 -3.04 30.74
C LEU A 208 -35.01 -3.74 29.40
N PHE A 209 -36.26 -4.04 29.13
CA PHE A 209 -36.71 -4.46 27.82
C PHE A 209 -37.01 -3.17 27.06
N ASN A 210 -36.03 -2.66 26.29
CA ASN A 210 -36.15 -1.38 25.61
C ASN A 210 -36.86 -1.51 24.27
N GLY A 211 -37.68 -0.51 23.94
CA GLY A 211 -38.25 -0.36 22.62
C GLY A 211 -37.49 0.68 21.81
N ALA A 212 -37.55 0.56 20.49
CA ALA A 212 -36.95 1.48 19.54
C ALA A 212 -35.41 1.58 19.58
N GLU A 213 -34.72 0.46 19.75
CA GLU A 213 -33.27 0.37 19.47
C GLU A 213 -33.01 0.58 17.98
N GLU A 214 -33.77 -0.13 17.13
CA GLU A 214 -33.57 -0.19 15.68
C GLU A 214 -33.88 1.14 14.99
N SER A 215 -34.56 2.00 15.75
CA SER A 215 -34.73 3.41 15.50
C SER A 215 -33.72 4.19 16.32
N LEU A 216 -32.42 3.93 16.16
CA LEU A 216 -31.35 4.72 16.78
C LEU A 216 -31.46 4.86 18.32
N GLN A 217 -31.57 3.74 19.04
CA GLN A 217 -31.44 3.64 20.50
C GLN A 217 -32.31 4.62 21.32
N ASP A 218 -33.54 4.90 20.87
CA ASP A 218 -34.42 5.86 21.55
C ASP A 218 -34.85 5.38 22.94
N GLY A 219 -35.11 4.07 23.09
CA GLY A 219 -35.58 3.48 24.34
C GLY A 219 -34.56 3.56 25.48
N SER A 220 -33.30 3.22 25.20
CA SER A 220 -32.22 3.29 26.19
C SER A 220 -31.87 4.74 26.54
N HIS A 221 -31.95 5.67 25.58
CA HIS A 221 -31.87 7.11 25.86
C HIS A 221 -33.02 7.56 26.79
N ALA A 222 -34.26 7.15 26.50
CA ALA A 222 -35.43 7.48 27.30
C ALA A 222 -35.34 6.95 28.74
N PHE A 223 -34.86 5.72 28.92
CA PHE A 223 -34.61 5.17 30.25
C PHE A 223 -33.55 6.00 30.99
N SER A 224 -32.39 6.21 30.36
CA SER A 224 -31.24 6.88 30.95
C SER A 224 -31.57 8.31 31.43
N LYS A 225 -32.42 9.04 30.70
CA LYS A 225 -32.77 10.42 31.04
C LYS A 225 -33.97 10.56 31.97
N PHE A 226 -34.99 9.74 31.78
CA PHE A 226 -36.31 10.03 32.35
C PHE A 226 -36.77 9.01 33.38
N HIS A 227 -36.26 7.78 33.37
CA HIS A 227 -36.72 6.76 34.30
C HIS A 227 -36.16 7.00 35.73
N PRO A 228 -36.99 7.00 36.79
CA PRO A 228 -36.53 7.26 38.15
C PRO A 228 -35.44 6.27 38.61
N TRP A 229 -35.55 5.00 38.22
CA TRP A 229 -34.59 3.97 38.60
C TRP A 229 -33.25 4.09 37.88
N ALA A 230 -33.13 4.85 36.79
CA ALA A 230 -31.84 5.02 36.10
C ALA A 230 -30.75 5.60 37.03
N ARG A 231 -31.13 6.39 38.03
CA ARG A 231 -30.21 7.00 38.99
C ARG A 231 -29.62 6.02 40.02
N THR A 232 -30.26 4.87 40.22
CA THR A 232 -29.78 3.83 41.15
C THR A 232 -28.84 2.85 40.46
N VAL A 233 -28.79 2.85 39.12
CA VAL A 233 -27.88 1.99 38.36
C VAL A 233 -26.43 2.38 38.65
N ARG A 234 -25.61 1.38 39.00
CA ARG A 234 -24.15 1.53 39.20
C ARG A 234 -23.35 0.82 38.12
N SER A 235 -23.89 -0.25 37.58
CA SER A 235 -23.29 -0.98 36.48
C SER A 235 -24.34 -1.57 35.55
N PHE A 236 -24.02 -1.74 34.27
CA PHE A 236 -24.91 -2.37 33.31
C PHE A 236 -24.23 -3.46 32.46
N VAL A 237 -25.05 -4.41 31.98
CA VAL A 237 -24.71 -5.40 30.95
C VAL A 237 -25.67 -5.20 29.80
N ASN A 238 -25.16 -4.75 28.66
CA ASN A 238 -25.94 -4.68 27.43
C ASN A 238 -25.78 -6.01 26.67
N LEU A 239 -26.90 -6.58 26.25
CA LEU A 239 -26.95 -7.80 25.46
C LEU A 239 -27.47 -7.47 24.07
N GLU A 240 -26.86 -8.07 23.06
CA GLU A 240 -27.12 -7.76 21.66
C GLU A 240 -26.91 -8.97 20.75
N ALA A 241 -27.38 -8.87 19.50
CA ALA A 241 -27.24 -9.93 18.51
C ALA A 241 -27.11 -9.41 17.07
N MET A 242 -25.88 -9.39 16.56
CA MET A 242 -25.59 -9.09 15.15
C MET A 242 -25.31 -10.35 14.31
N GLY A 243 -25.69 -11.53 14.79
CA GLY A 243 -25.48 -12.84 14.16
C GLY A 243 -26.34 -13.91 14.84
N ASN A 244 -26.26 -15.17 14.40
CA ASN A 244 -27.13 -16.25 14.91
C ASN A 244 -26.39 -17.55 15.24
N SER A 245 -25.06 -17.50 15.26
CA SER A 245 -24.21 -18.66 15.56
C SER A 245 -23.03 -18.27 16.44
N GLY A 246 -22.38 -19.26 17.02
CA GLY A 246 -21.19 -19.08 17.85
C GLY A 246 -21.44 -18.43 19.22
N LYS A 247 -20.34 -17.95 19.82
CA LYS A 247 -20.30 -17.41 21.18
C LYS A 247 -20.60 -15.91 21.19
N GLU A 248 -21.25 -15.41 22.22
CA GLU A 248 -21.28 -13.97 22.47
C GLU A 248 -19.88 -13.45 22.77
N ILE A 249 -19.55 -12.29 22.23
CA ILE A 249 -18.28 -11.61 22.43
C ILE A 249 -18.49 -10.37 23.28
N LEU A 250 -17.68 -10.18 24.33
CA LEU A 250 -17.55 -8.88 24.99
C LEU A 250 -16.71 -7.96 24.09
N PHE A 251 -17.34 -6.95 23.50
CA PHE A 251 -16.71 -6.08 22.49
C PHE A 251 -16.58 -4.62 22.91
N GLN A 252 -17.35 -4.13 23.88
CA GLN A 252 -17.15 -2.81 24.51
C GLN A 252 -17.16 -2.90 26.03
N ALA A 253 -16.34 -2.07 26.67
CA ALA A 253 -16.32 -1.90 28.12
C ALA A 253 -15.63 -0.58 28.52
N ASN A 254 -16.13 0.08 29.57
CA ASN A 254 -15.55 1.30 30.14
C ASN A 254 -15.05 1.17 31.58
N SER A 255 -15.08 -0.05 32.17
CA SER A 255 -14.52 -0.30 33.50
C SER A 255 -13.73 -1.59 33.60
N MET A 256 -12.52 -1.46 34.15
CA MET A 256 -11.63 -2.57 34.44
C MET A 256 -12.24 -3.51 35.48
N GLN A 257 -12.80 -2.97 36.57
CA GLN A 257 -13.36 -3.77 37.65
C GLN A 257 -14.49 -4.68 37.15
N LEU A 258 -15.30 -4.18 36.20
CA LEU A 258 -16.38 -4.96 35.62
C LEU A 258 -15.84 -6.05 34.67
N VAL A 259 -14.82 -5.74 33.87
CA VAL A 259 -14.15 -6.74 33.02
C VAL A 259 -13.46 -7.82 33.88
N GLU A 260 -12.81 -7.45 34.98
CA GLU A 260 -12.25 -8.39 35.96
C GLU A 260 -13.32 -9.27 36.59
N ALA A 261 -14.48 -8.69 36.93
CA ALA A 261 -15.63 -9.43 37.44
C ALA A 261 -16.12 -10.46 36.42
N CYS A 262 -16.32 -10.06 35.15
CA CYS A 262 -16.65 -10.99 34.07
C CYS A 262 -15.61 -12.13 34.01
N GLY A 263 -14.32 -11.79 33.91
CA GLY A 263 -13.24 -12.77 33.81
C GLY A 263 -13.17 -13.77 34.95
N ALA A 264 -13.53 -13.36 36.16
CA ALA A 264 -13.52 -14.20 37.35
C ALA A 264 -14.80 -15.02 37.54
N SER A 265 -15.94 -14.58 37.01
CA SER A 265 -17.23 -15.22 37.26
C SER A 265 -17.76 -16.07 36.11
N VAL A 266 -17.53 -15.67 34.85
CA VAL A 266 -18.18 -16.35 33.71
C VAL A 266 -17.55 -17.72 33.42
N PRO A 267 -18.37 -18.75 33.15
CA PRO A 267 -17.88 -20.10 32.90
C PRO A 267 -17.13 -20.23 31.57
N ARG A 268 -17.50 -19.47 30.54
CA ARG A 268 -16.92 -19.57 29.19
C ARG A 268 -16.60 -18.19 28.59
N PRO A 269 -15.62 -17.47 29.14
CA PRO A 269 -15.34 -16.09 28.73
C PRO A 269 -14.89 -15.96 27.27
N HIS A 270 -15.51 -15.01 26.56
CA HIS A 270 -15.14 -14.61 25.20
C HIS A 270 -15.25 -13.08 25.04
N GLY A 271 -14.20 -12.44 24.52
CA GLY A 271 -14.08 -10.98 24.42
C GLY A 271 -12.75 -10.55 23.80
N ALA A 272 -12.72 -9.51 22.98
CA ALA A 272 -11.52 -9.11 22.24
C ALA A 272 -11.26 -7.60 22.32
N VAL A 273 -10.07 -7.21 22.79
CA VAL A 273 -9.69 -5.77 22.83
C VAL A 273 -9.66 -5.12 21.46
N SER A 274 -9.34 -5.86 20.40
CA SER A 274 -9.34 -5.31 19.06
C SER A 274 -10.73 -4.83 18.65
N SER A 275 -11.79 -5.49 19.14
CA SER A 275 -13.16 -5.05 18.88
C SER A 275 -13.43 -3.72 19.58
N ASN A 276 -13.06 -3.59 20.85
CA ASN A 276 -13.19 -2.34 21.61
C ASN A 276 -12.40 -1.18 20.96
N ASP A 277 -11.14 -1.42 20.55
CA ASP A 277 -10.33 -0.45 19.83
C ASP A 277 -11.03 -0.02 18.51
N LEU A 278 -11.63 -0.97 17.79
CA LEU A 278 -12.24 -0.71 16.49
C LEU A 278 -13.54 0.10 16.59
N PHE A 279 -14.40 -0.19 17.56
CA PHE A 279 -15.57 0.65 17.88
C PHE A 279 -15.14 2.05 18.35
N LYS A 280 -14.10 2.17 19.20
CA LYS A 280 -13.55 3.46 19.62
C LYS A 280 -13.02 4.31 18.46
N THR A 281 -12.49 3.70 17.40
CA THR A 281 -11.99 4.44 16.22
C THR A 281 -13.10 4.97 15.31
N GLY A 282 -14.35 4.52 15.47
CA GLY A 282 -15.45 4.87 14.56
C GLY A 282 -15.34 4.24 13.17
N LEU A 283 -14.50 3.22 13.00
CA LEU A 283 -14.34 2.48 11.74
C LEU A 283 -15.49 1.50 11.47
N ILE A 284 -16.19 1.04 12.53
CA ILE A 284 -17.45 0.31 12.41
C ILE A 284 -18.58 1.33 12.46
N LEU A 285 -19.43 1.33 11.42
CA LEU A 285 -20.61 2.19 11.31
C LEU A 285 -21.83 1.53 12.00
N SER A 286 -21.64 1.10 13.25
CA SER A 286 -22.65 0.45 14.08
C SER A 286 -22.49 0.96 15.52
N ASP A 287 -23.60 1.09 16.22
CA ASP A 287 -23.69 1.52 17.61
C ASP A 287 -24.79 0.70 18.29
N THR A 288 -24.84 0.71 19.62
CA THR A 288 -25.82 -0.05 20.42
C THR A 288 -26.32 0.81 21.57
N ASP A 289 -27.31 0.30 22.31
CA ASP A 289 -27.81 0.93 23.53
C ASP A 289 -26.71 1.24 24.57
N TYR A 290 -25.59 0.50 24.55
CA TYR A 290 -24.42 0.75 25.39
C TYR A 290 -24.02 2.23 25.39
N ARG A 291 -24.02 2.87 24.21
CA ARG A 291 -23.63 4.27 24.11
C ARG A 291 -24.56 5.18 24.88
N GLN A 292 -25.87 4.93 24.86
CA GLN A 292 -26.84 5.79 25.53
C GLN A 292 -26.64 5.76 27.05
N PHE A 293 -26.37 4.58 27.61
CA PHE A 293 -26.07 4.42 29.03
C PHE A 293 -24.77 5.13 29.44
N VAL A 294 -23.73 5.10 28.59
CA VAL A 294 -22.46 5.78 28.86
C VAL A 294 -22.58 7.30 28.68
N GLU A 295 -23.03 7.75 27.50
CA GLU A 295 -23.03 9.17 27.11
C GLU A 295 -24.11 9.97 27.87
N TYR A 296 -25.31 9.42 27.98
CA TYR A 296 -26.45 10.13 28.57
C TYR A 296 -26.77 9.69 30.00
N GLY A 297 -26.45 8.45 30.36
CA GLY A 297 -26.60 7.91 31.71
C GLY A 297 -25.39 8.09 32.63
N GLY A 298 -24.19 8.31 32.07
CA GLY A 298 -22.94 8.34 32.85
C GLY A 298 -22.64 7.01 33.54
N MET A 299 -23.13 5.90 32.98
CA MET A 299 -23.08 4.58 33.59
C MET A 299 -21.82 3.83 33.17
N VAL A 300 -21.47 2.84 33.98
CA VAL A 300 -20.35 1.93 33.74
C VAL A 300 -20.88 0.57 33.30
N GLY A 301 -20.38 0.00 32.22
CA GLY A 301 -20.94 -1.25 31.71
C GLY A 301 -20.05 -2.01 30.73
N VAL A 302 -20.61 -3.11 30.26
CA VAL A 302 -20.07 -3.98 29.22
C VAL A 302 -21.13 -4.21 28.15
N ASP A 303 -20.66 -4.43 26.92
CA ASP A 303 -21.50 -4.76 25.77
C ASP A 303 -21.11 -6.13 25.24
N MET A 304 -22.10 -7.02 25.13
CA MET A 304 -21.93 -8.41 24.73
C MET A 304 -22.87 -8.74 23.58
N ALA A 305 -22.31 -9.19 22.45
CA ALA A 305 -23.11 -9.50 21.27
C ALA A 305 -22.83 -10.88 20.69
N ILE A 306 -23.87 -11.55 20.21
CA ILE A 306 -23.72 -12.67 19.25
C ILE A 306 -23.30 -12.08 17.91
N TYR A 307 -22.29 -12.67 17.25
CA TYR A 307 -21.70 -12.03 16.06
C TYR A 307 -21.28 -12.96 14.92
N GLN A 308 -21.34 -14.29 15.09
CA GLN A 308 -20.97 -15.20 14.00
C GLN A 308 -22.18 -15.46 13.10
N ASN A 309 -21.90 -15.76 11.83
CA ASN A 309 -22.91 -15.98 10.79
C ASN A 309 -23.89 -14.79 10.59
N SER A 310 -23.37 -13.56 10.63
CA SER A 310 -24.12 -12.31 10.43
C SER A 310 -24.74 -12.13 9.03
N TYR A 311 -24.77 -13.15 8.18
CA TYR A 311 -25.45 -13.09 6.88
C TYR A 311 -26.97 -13.03 7.01
N LEU A 312 -27.53 -13.53 8.13
CA LEU A 312 -28.98 -13.58 8.35
C LEU A 312 -29.49 -12.38 9.16
N TYR A 313 -28.59 -11.63 9.80
CA TYR A 313 -28.88 -10.43 10.58
C TYR A 313 -29.52 -9.33 9.71
N HIS A 314 -30.56 -8.66 10.22
CA HIS A 314 -31.43 -7.73 9.48
C HIS A 314 -32.04 -8.34 8.19
N THR A 315 -32.38 -9.63 8.20
CA THR A 315 -33.07 -10.28 7.07
C THR A 315 -34.26 -11.11 7.56
N MET A 316 -35.17 -11.44 6.64
CA MET A 316 -36.27 -12.38 6.91
C MET A 316 -35.81 -13.79 7.34
N GLN A 317 -34.52 -14.11 7.24
CA GLN A 317 -33.95 -15.38 7.68
C GLN A 317 -33.46 -15.34 9.14
N ASP A 318 -33.56 -14.21 9.84
CA ASP A 318 -33.37 -14.19 11.29
C ASP A 318 -34.58 -14.77 12.01
N THR A 319 -34.67 -16.10 11.97
CA THR A 319 -35.76 -16.93 12.53
C THR A 319 -35.24 -17.86 13.61
N ALA A 320 -36.12 -18.34 14.49
CA ALA A 320 -35.71 -19.17 15.63
C ALA A 320 -35.05 -20.50 15.21
N GLU A 321 -35.48 -21.06 14.06
CA GLU A 321 -34.90 -22.25 13.45
C GLU A 321 -33.40 -22.07 13.10
N ASN A 322 -32.99 -20.86 12.72
CA ASN A 322 -31.62 -20.57 12.28
C ASN A 322 -30.64 -20.28 13.43
N ILE A 323 -31.11 -20.29 14.69
CA ILE A 323 -30.26 -20.07 15.86
C ILE A 323 -29.49 -21.35 16.21
N GLU A 324 -28.17 -21.29 16.18
CA GLU A 324 -27.30 -22.44 16.48
C GLU A 324 -27.56 -23.01 17.88
N PRO A 325 -27.78 -24.32 18.04
CA PRO A 325 -27.92 -24.95 19.35
C PRO A 325 -26.70 -24.71 20.23
N GLY A 326 -26.92 -24.28 21.48
CA GLY A 326 -25.86 -24.05 22.47
C GLY A 326 -25.44 -22.58 22.56
N LEU A 327 -25.84 -21.75 21.60
CA LEU A 327 -25.59 -20.30 21.60
C LEU A 327 -26.36 -19.62 22.74
N LEU A 328 -27.67 -19.86 22.84
CA LEU A 328 -28.50 -19.33 23.93
C LEU A 328 -27.97 -19.81 25.29
N GLN A 329 -27.58 -21.09 25.38
CA GLN A 329 -26.98 -21.62 26.59
C GLN A 329 -25.67 -20.91 26.96
N HIS A 330 -24.82 -20.60 25.98
CA HIS A 330 -23.56 -19.90 26.21
C HIS A 330 -23.80 -18.48 26.73
N MET A 331 -24.62 -17.68 26.02
CA MET A 331 -24.94 -16.31 26.40
C MET A 331 -25.67 -16.24 27.73
N GLY A 332 -26.65 -17.12 27.94
CA GLY A 332 -27.45 -17.18 29.15
C GLY A 332 -26.63 -17.56 30.39
N GLU A 333 -25.80 -18.61 30.32
CA GLU A 333 -24.97 -19.01 31.46
C GLU A 333 -23.91 -17.97 31.81
N ASN A 334 -23.30 -17.33 30.80
CA ASN A 334 -22.34 -16.26 31.05
C ASN A 334 -23.02 -15.01 31.63
N THR A 335 -24.17 -14.59 31.08
CA THR A 335 -24.92 -13.44 31.59
C THR A 335 -25.41 -13.68 33.01
N LEU A 336 -25.96 -14.86 33.30
CA LEU A 336 -26.37 -15.24 34.65
C LEU A 336 -25.18 -15.22 35.61
N ALA A 337 -24.02 -15.76 35.23
CA ALA A 337 -22.85 -15.81 36.09
C ALA A 337 -22.26 -14.42 36.42
N VAL A 338 -22.26 -13.48 35.47
CA VAL A 338 -21.85 -12.10 35.75
C VAL A 338 -22.89 -11.38 36.61
N VAL A 339 -24.18 -11.50 36.29
CA VAL A 339 -25.26 -10.85 37.06
C VAL A 339 -25.29 -11.35 38.50
N GLU A 340 -25.19 -12.65 38.74
CA GLU A 340 -25.13 -13.21 40.10
C GLU A 340 -23.91 -12.74 40.88
N TYR A 341 -22.75 -12.66 40.22
CA TYR A 341 -21.55 -12.12 40.86
C TYR A 341 -21.77 -10.67 41.31
N LEU A 342 -22.40 -9.84 40.45
CA LEU A 342 -22.67 -8.43 40.77
C LEU A 342 -23.76 -8.26 41.84
N LEU A 343 -24.79 -9.13 41.84
CA LEU A 343 -25.87 -9.06 42.83
C LEU A 343 -25.43 -9.50 44.23
N ILE A 344 -24.53 -10.50 44.32
CA ILE A 344 -24.22 -11.19 45.59
C ILE A 344 -22.85 -10.79 46.14
N LYS A 345 -21.83 -10.65 45.28
CA LYS A 345 -20.41 -10.59 45.71
C LYS A 345 -19.77 -9.23 45.49
N ALA A 346 -20.06 -8.55 44.38
CA ALA A 346 -19.33 -7.35 43.98
C ALA A 346 -19.72 -6.09 44.79
N GLU A 347 -18.73 -5.22 45.02
CA GLU A 347 -18.92 -3.88 45.55
C GLU A 347 -19.10 -2.88 44.39
N ILE A 348 -20.26 -2.91 43.74
CA ILE A 348 -20.51 -2.18 42.48
C ILE A 348 -20.40 -0.66 42.60
N GLU A 349 -20.50 -0.10 43.81
CA GLU A 349 -20.28 1.32 44.09
C GLU A 349 -18.83 1.77 43.82
N THR A 350 -17.88 0.84 43.85
CA THR A 350 -16.45 1.12 43.62
C THR A 350 -16.08 1.19 42.14
N PHE A 351 -17.01 0.81 41.27
CA PHE A 351 -16.76 0.81 39.84
C PHE A 351 -16.69 2.25 39.35
N LYS A 352 -15.65 2.53 38.57
CA LYS A 352 -15.41 3.86 38.02
C LYS A 352 -15.25 3.73 36.53
N ASP A 353 -15.75 4.73 35.83
CA ASP A 353 -15.32 4.98 34.47
C ASP A 353 -13.81 5.25 34.49
N GLY A 354 -13.08 4.56 33.63
CA GLY A 354 -11.63 4.62 33.59
C GLY A 354 -11.08 4.11 32.27
N GLU A 355 -9.87 4.55 31.93
CA GLU A 355 -9.16 4.14 30.72
C GLU A 355 -8.86 2.63 30.75
N THR A 356 -9.81 1.86 30.23
CA THR A 356 -9.84 0.39 30.15
C THR A 356 -9.50 -0.01 28.69
N LEU A 357 -8.76 -1.07 28.31
CA LEU A 357 -7.89 -2.10 28.91
C LEU A 357 -7.56 -3.11 27.78
N SER A 358 -6.46 -3.89 27.86
CA SER A 358 -6.18 -5.02 26.97
C SER A 358 -6.78 -6.34 27.46
N ILE A 359 -7.74 -6.88 26.71
CA ILE A 359 -8.39 -8.18 26.89
C ILE A 359 -7.79 -9.22 25.92
N LEU A 360 -7.27 -10.32 26.47
CA LEU A 360 -6.85 -11.53 25.74
C LEU A 360 -7.90 -12.65 25.88
N THR A 361 -8.30 -13.23 24.76
CA THR A 361 -9.46 -14.14 24.66
C THR A 361 -9.11 -15.63 24.66
N TYR A 362 -10.14 -16.45 24.97
CA TYR A 362 -10.51 -17.80 24.48
C TYR A 362 -10.86 -18.77 25.62
N LYS A 363 -9.88 -19.13 26.46
CA LYS A 363 -10.08 -20.00 27.64
C LYS A 363 -9.50 -19.41 28.93
N PHE A 364 -8.52 -18.51 28.79
CA PHE A 364 -7.90 -17.80 29.89
C PHE A 364 -8.17 -16.32 29.67
N PHE A 365 -9.15 -15.79 30.40
CA PHE A 365 -9.51 -14.38 30.32
C PHE A 365 -8.51 -13.58 31.16
N PHE A 366 -7.52 -12.99 30.50
CA PHE A 366 -6.52 -12.16 31.17
C PHE A 366 -6.88 -10.70 31.04
N VAL A 367 -7.00 -10.04 32.19
CA VAL A 367 -7.38 -8.65 32.34
C VAL A 367 -6.16 -7.93 32.91
N ILE A 368 -5.60 -6.96 32.16
CA ILE A 368 -4.40 -6.21 32.58
C ILE A 368 -4.62 -4.73 32.37
N SER A 369 -4.52 -3.91 33.44
CA SER A 369 -4.66 -2.45 33.34
C SER A 369 -3.80 -1.85 32.22
N ILE A 370 -4.29 -0.81 31.52
CA ILE A 370 -3.50 -0.11 30.47
C ILE A 370 -2.16 0.39 31.05
N ASN A 371 -2.16 0.82 32.31
CA ASN A 371 -0.96 1.24 33.03
C ASN A 371 0.02 0.09 33.28
N THR A 372 -0.49 -1.09 33.67
CA THR A 372 0.32 -2.29 33.84
C THR A 372 0.85 -2.78 32.50
N ALA A 373 0.01 -2.76 31.45
CA ALA A 373 0.38 -3.08 30.09
C ALA A 373 1.50 -2.15 29.60
N ASN A 374 1.38 -0.84 29.81
CA ASN A 374 2.41 0.15 29.47
C ASN A 374 3.72 -0.08 30.22
N ARG A 375 3.67 -0.49 31.51
CA ARG A 375 4.88 -0.90 32.26
C ARG A 375 5.51 -2.15 31.66
N ILE A 376 4.71 -3.17 31.31
CA ILE A 376 5.19 -4.38 30.65
C ILE A 376 5.81 -4.03 29.30
N TYR A 377 5.16 -3.18 28.51
CA TYR A 377 5.66 -2.71 27.22
C TYR A 377 6.97 -1.96 27.39
N ALA A 378 7.09 -1.06 28.37
CA ALA A 378 8.34 -0.36 28.66
C ALA A 378 9.48 -1.34 29.00
N VAL A 379 9.20 -2.38 29.81
CA VAL A 379 10.18 -3.42 30.13
C VAL A 379 10.57 -4.23 28.88
N LEU A 380 9.60 -4.64 28.07
CA LEU A 380 9.85 -5.37 26.82
C LEU A 380 10.67 -4.52 25.83
N ILE A 381 10.31 -3.24 25.67
CA ILE A 381 11.05 -2.26 24.87
C ILE A 381 12.50 -2.16 25.36
N VAL A 382 12.74 -2.02 26.67
CA VAL A 382 14.09 -1.99 27.25
C VAL A 382 14.85 -3.29 26.97
N ILE A 383 14.22 -4.46 27.16
CA ILE A 383 14.84 -5.76 26.85
C ILE A 383 15.20 -5.86 25.36
N SER A 384 14.32 -5.40 24.48
CA SER A 384 14.55 -5.34 23.04
C SER A 384 15.71 -4.40 22.66
N PHE A 385 15.81 -3.23 23.31
CA PHE A 385 16.98 -2.36 23.17
C PHE A 385 18.26 -3.02 23.71
N LEU A 386 18.20 -3.74 24.83
CA LEU A 386 19.36 -4.44 25.39
C LEU A 386 19.84 -5.59 24.50
N GLU A 387 18.94 -6.40 23.95
CA GLU A 387 19.29 -7.47 23.00
C GLU A 387 19.74 -6.90 21.64
N LEU A 388 19.22 -5.74 21.22
CA LEU A 388 19.77 -4.99 20.09
C LEU A 388 21.19 -4.51 20.38
N ILE A 389 21.48 -4.07 21.61
CA ILE A 389 22.76 -3.48 21.99
C ILE A 389 23.84 -4.51 22.33
N ARG A 390 23.44 -5.70 22.81
CA ARG A 390 24.32 -6.77 23.30
C ARG A 390 25.43 -7.21 22.33
N PRO A 391 25.20 -7.36 21.01
CA PRO A 391 26.28 -7.63 20.07
C PRO A 391 27.37 -6.56 20.08
N TYR A 392 27.03 -5.29 20.33
CA TYR A 392 28.00 -4.19 20.42
C TYR A 392 28.81 -4.23 21.73
N LEU A 393 28.17 -4.55 22.87
CA LEU A 393 28.85 -4.72 24.15
C LEU A 393 29.82 -5.92 24.14
N LEU A 394 29.44 -7.02 23.48
CA LEU A 394 30.28 -8.21 23.35
C LEU A 394 31.54 -7.95 22.50
N VAL A 395 31.41 -7.16 21.42
CA VAL A 395 32.54 -6.73 20.58
C VAL A 395 33.45 -5.74 21.33
N ALA A 396 32.89 -4.90 22.22
CA ALA A 396 33.65 -3.97 23.04
C ALA A 396 34.41 -4.63 24.21
N THR A 397 33.98 -5.81 24.67
CA THR A 397 34.51 -6.46 25.90
C THR A 397 35.32 -7.74 25.64
N LEU A 398 35.15 -8.42 24.51
CA LEU A 398 35.89 -9.67 24.21
C LEU A 398 36.89 -9.48 23.06
N THR A 399 38.17 -9.46 23.40
CA THR A 399 39.33 -9.57 22.49
C THR A 399 39.37 -10.95 21.83
N VAL A 400 38.44 -11.24 20.91
CA VAL A 400 38.45 -12.46 20.09
C VAL A 400 38.97 -12.11 18.68
N PRO A 401 40.18 -12.55 18.30
CA PRO A 401 40.86 -12.11 17.06
C PRO A 401 40.15 -12.51 15.76
N THR A 402 39.22 -13.47 15.79
CA THR A 402 38.53 -14.00 14.60
C THR A 402 37.26 -13.23 14.22
N LEU A 403 36.80 -12.28 15.05
CA LEU A 403 35.63 -11.44 14.81
C LEU A 403 35.99 -9.95 14.83
N HIS A 404 37.13 -9.57 14.23
CA HIS A 404 37.39 -8.17 13.85
C HIS A 404 36.49 -7.77 12.67
N GLN A 405 35.17 -7.77 12.89
CA GLN A 405 34.24 -7.08 12.03
C GLN A 405 34.17 -5.63 12.50
N ASN A 406 34.42 -4.70 11.58
CA ASN A 406 34.29 -3.27 11.81
C ASN A 406 32.94 -2.96 12.49
N PRO A 407 32.90 -2.31 13.66
CA PRO A 407 31.64 -2.03 14.37
C PRO A 407 30.63 -1.28 13.48
N LYS A 408 31.10 -0.42 12.58
CA LYS A 408 30.25 0.25 11.57
C LYS A 408 29.55 -0.74 10.63
N ARG A 409 30.22 -1.84 10.27
CA ARG A 409 29.66 -2.91 9.41
C ARG A 409 28.57 -3.69 10.13
N SER A 410 28.78 -4.06 11.40
CA SER A 410 27.77 -4.75 12.20
C SER A 410 26.50 -3.90 12.33
N ILE A 411 26.66 -2.61 12.66
CA ILE A 411 25.55 -1.62 12.72
C ILE A 411 24.81 -1.55 11.38
N THR A 412 25.54 -1.44 10.27
CA THR A 412 24.95 -1.36 8.93
C THR A 412 24.13 -2.60 8.59
N LEU A 413 24.60 -3.79 8.97
CA LEU A 413 23.89 -5.06 8.74
C LEU A 413 22.62 -5.15 9.58
N TYR A 414 22.68 -4.81 10.87
CA TYR A 414 21.50 -4.78 11.74
C TYR A 414 20.45 -3.77 11.24
N LEU A 415 20.84 -2.54 10.90
CA LEU A 415 19.92 -1.53 10.37
C LEU A 415 19.27 -1.98 9.05
N LYS A 416 20.03 -2.64 8.16
CA LYS A 416 19.49 -3.21 6.92
C LYS A 416 18.48 -4.33 7.20
N THR A 417 18.77 -5.23 8.14
CA THR A 417 17.84 -6.32 8.51
C THR A 417 16.58 -5.78 9.19
N SER A 418 16.69 -4.79 10.07
CA SER A 418 15.52 -4.17 10.71
C SER A 418 14.66 -3.36 9.71
N GLY A 419 15.28 -2.54 8.86
CA GLY A 419 14.57 -1.82 7.79
C GLY A 419 13.86 -2.76 6.81
N PHE A 420 14.47 -3.92 6.52
CA PHE A 420 13.85 -4.98 5.75
C PHE A 420 12.64 -5.60 6.46
N MET A 421 12.73 -5.89 7.76
CA MET A 421 11.61 -6.46 8.52
C MET A 421 10.40 -5.52 8.50
N ILE A 422 10.65 -4.21 8.56
CA ILE A 422 9.61 -3.18 8.37
C ILE A 422 9.02 -3.25 6.96
N CYS A 423 9.85 -3.29 5.91
CA CYS A 423 9.35 -3.41 4.53
C CYS A 423 8.55 -4.70 4.30
N SER A 424 8.96 -5.81 4.91
CA SER A 424 8.27 -7.10 4.85
C SER A 424 6.91 -7.05 5.56
N PHE A 425 6.84 -6.38 6.71
CA PHE A 425 5.59 -6.10 7.42
C PHE A 425 4.64 -5.23 6.59
N LEU A 426 5.14 -4.14 6.00
CA LEU A 426 4.35 -3.27 5.11
C LEU A 426 3.88 -4.02 3.87
N ALA A 427 4.73 -4.85 3.25
CA ALA A 427 4.35 -5.68 2.11
C ALA A 427 3.26 -6.70 2.48
N ALA A 428 3.25 -7.22 3.71
CA ALA A 428 2.21 -8.12 4.19
C ALA A 428 0.83 -7.46 4.31
N ILE A 429 0.77 -6.12 4.35
CA ILE A 429 -0.47 -5.32 4.37
C ILE A 429 -0.81 -4.84 2.95
N ILE A 430 0.17 -4.25 2.26
CA ILE A 430 -0.01 -3.64 0.93
C ILE A 430 -0.39 -4.70 -0.10
N VAL A 431 0.24 -5.87 -0.08
CA VAL A 431 0.00 -6.89 -1.12
C VAL A 431 -1.44 -7.42 -1.07
N PRO A 432 -2.01 -7.85 0.08
CA PRO A 432 -3.43 -8.16 0.19
C PRO A 432 -4.35 -7.00 -0.19
N ALA A 433 -4.02 -5.77 0.20
CA ALA A 433 -4.81 -4.59 -0.16
C ALA A 433 -4.85 -4.34 -1.67
N VAL A 434 -3.71 -4.52 -2.36
CA VAL A 434 -3.62 -4.45 -3.83
C VAL A 434 -4.38 -5.59 -4.49
N VAL A 435 -4.31 -6.81 -3.94
CA VAL A 435 -5.11 -7.94 -4.44
C VAL A 435 -6.60 -7.66 -4.27
N GLY A 436 -7.01 -7.06 -3.14
CA GLY A 436 -8.38 -6.63 -2.92
C GLY A 436 -8.83 -5.52 -3.86
N ALA A 437 -7.98 -4.52 -4.10
CA ALA A 437 -8.24 -3.47 -5.09
C ALA A 437 -8.37 -4.06 -6.51
N PHE A 438 -7.57 -5.09 -6.80
CA PHE A 438 -7.62 -5.81 -8.06
C PHE A 438 -8.90 -6.64 -8.19
N THR A 439 -9.30 -7.42 -7.19
CA THR A 439 -10.55 -8.21 -7.25
C THR A 439 -11.78 -7.30 -7.38
N GLN A 440 -11.81 -6.20 -6.64
CA GLN A 440 -12.92 -5.26 -6.66
C GLN A 440 -12.95 -4.36 -7.90
N TYR A 441 -11.87 -3.62 -8.18
CA TYR A 441 -11.87 -2.59 -9.23
C TYR A 441 -11.44 -3.09 -10.60
N VAL A 442 -10.62 -4.15 -10.67
CA VAL A 442 -10.11 -4.68 -11.95
C VAL A 442 -10.93 -5.86 -12.44
N LEU A 443 -11.13 -6.87 -11.58
CA LEU A 443 -11.92 -8.05 -11.93
C LEU A 443 -13.43 -7.80 -11.85
N GLN A 444 -13.86 -6.70 -11.19
CA GLN A 444 -15.26 -6.43 -10.88
C GLN A 444 -15.96 -7.62 -10.21
N LYS A 445 -15.21 -8.33 -9.36
CA LYS A 445 -15.69 -9.48 -8.57
C LYS A 445 -15.33 -9.23 -7.10
N PRO A 446 -15.98 -8.24 -6.44
CA PRO A 446 -15.78 -8.04 -5.02
C PRO A 446 -16.27 -9.26 -4.24
N LEU A 447 -15.72 -9.47 -3.05
CA LEU A 447 -16.17 -10.48 -2.09
C LEU A 447 -16.12 -11.92 -2.64
N LEU A 448 -15.09 -12.29 -3.40
CA LEU A 448 -14.88 -13.69 -3.84
C LEU A 448 -14.85 -14.71 -2.69
N TYR A 449 -14.62 -14.23 -1.47
CA TYR A 449 -14.60 -15.00 -0.23
C TYR A 449 -15.94 -14.98 0.54
N TYR A 450 -16.99 -14.33 0.02
CA TYR A 450 -18.28 -14.20 0.71
C TYR A 450 -18.96 -15.54 1.02
N ARG A 451 -18.75 -16.55 0.17
CA ARG A 451 -19.30 -17.90 0.42
C ARG A 451 -18.64 -18.60 1.61
N ALA A 452 -17.39 -18.28 1.88
CA ALA A 452 -16.61 -18.91 2.92
C ALA A 452 -15.42 -17.99 3.27
N GLU A 453 -15.53 -17.35 4.42
CA GLU A 453 -14.74 -16.21 4.87
C GLU A 453 -13.25 -16.50 4.83
N TRP A 454 -12.87 -17.75 5.15
CA TRP A 454 -11.48 -18.20 5.18
C TRP A 454 -10.79 -18.20 3.80
N HIS A 455 -11.54 -18.13 2.69
CA HIS A 455 -10.94 -17.92 1.36
C HIS A 455 -10.21 -16.59 1.25
N ALA A 456 -10.59 -15.58 2.04
CA ALA A 456 -9.89 -14.30 2.11
C ALA A 456 -8.42 -14.49 2.53
N PHE A 457 -8.12 -15.49 3.38
CA PHE A 457 -6.76 -15.90 3.68
C PHE A 457 -6.06 -16.50 2.48
N LEU A 458 -6.66 -17.44 1.75
CA LEU A 458 -6.00 -18.07 0.60
C LEU A 458 -5.58 -17.07 -0.48
N ILE A 459 -6.46 -16.09 -0.77
CA ILE A 459 -6.23 -15.02 -1.75
C ILE A 459 -5.03 -14.14 -1.31
N SER A 460 -4.94 -13.86 -0.01
CA SER A 460 -3.93 -12.95 0.57
C SER A 460 -2.60 -13.63 0.95
N PHE A 461 -2.62 -14.92 1.31
CA PHE A 461 -1.53 -15.62 2.00
C PHE A 461 -0.40 -16.12 1.08
N ARG A 462 -0.73 -16.60 -0.13
CA ARG A 462 0.27 -17.05 -1.13
C ARG A 462 1.27 -15.95 -1.51
N HIS A 463 0.78 -14.72 -1.60
CA HIS A 463 1.56 -13.57 -2.06
C HIS A 463 2.54 -13.06 -0.99
N ARG A 464 2.17 -13.21 0.29
CA ARG A 464 3.03 -12.89 1.45
C ARG A 464 4.29 -13.76 1.52
N ILE A 465 4.14 -15.08 1.39
CA ILE A 465 5.27 -16.02 1.45
C ILE A 465 6.24 -15.78 0.30
N PHE A 466 5.71 -15.51 -0.90
CA PHE A 466 6.51 -15.23 -2.09
C PHE A 466 7.33 -13.93 -1.94
N ALA A 467 6.70 -12.85 -1.46
CA ALA A 467 7.38 -11.58 -1.19
C ALA A 467 8.49 -11.75 -0.14
N CYS A 468 8.22 -12.45 0.97
CA CYS A 468 9.22 -12.70 2.02
C CYS A 468 10.39 -13.56 1.52
N HIS A 469 10.12 -14.61 0.75
CA HIS A 469 11.14 -15.55 0.27
C HIS A 469 12.07 -14.94 -0.78
N LYS A 470 11.52 -14.23 -1.79
CA LYS A 470 12.32 -13.57 -2.84
C LYS A 470 13.19 -12.46 -2.26
N PHE A 471 12.69 -11.76 -1.24
CA PHE A 471 13.36 -10.63 -0.63
C PHE A 471 14.44 -11.08 0.37
N ALA A 472 14.26 -12.18 1.10
CA ALA A 472 15.30 -12.78 1.96
C ALA A 472 16.58 -13.15 1.18
N ARG A 473 16.44 -13.53 -0.09
CA ARG A 473 17.57 -13.79 -1.00
C ARG A 473 18.27 -12.50 -1.49
N PHE A 474 17.59 -11.37 -1.47
CA PHE A 474 18.12 -10.08 -1.92
C PHE A 474 19.00 -9.39 -0.85
N VAL A 475 18.66 -9.54 0.44
CA VAL A 475 19.38 -8.87 1.55
C VAL A 475 20.61 -9.65 2.04
N SER A 476 20.76 -10.91 1.64
CA SER A 476 21.94 -11.73 1.96
C SER A 476 22.77 -12.05 0.72
N PRO A 477 23.47 -11.08 0.08
CA PRO A 477 24.55 -11.47 -0.80
C PRO A 477 25.59 -12.23 0.04
N PRO A 478 25.98 -13.45 -0.35
CA PRO A 478 26.89 -14.26 0.44
C PRO A 478 28.25 -13.55 0.54
N HIS A 479 28.56 -12.99 1.71
CA HIS A 479 29.92 -12.58 2.04
C HIS A 479 30.65 -13.80 2.61
N PRO A 480 31.90 -14.08 2.22
CA PRO A 480 32.68 -15.24 2.68
C PRO A 480 32.99 -15.31 4.20
N LEU A 481 32.45 -14.39 5.00
CA LEU A 481 32.65 -14.30 6.46
C LEU A 481 31.33 -14.27 7.25
N ASP A 482 30.17 -14.17 6.60
CA ASP A 482 28.87 -14.20 7.28
C ASP A 482 28.41 -15.66 7.40
N THR A 483 28.48 -16.23 8.61
CA THR A 483 27.93 -17.56 8.84
C THR A 483 26.40 -17.50 8.73
N PRO A 484 25.75 -18.47 8.08
CA PRO A 484 24.30 -18.57 8.00
C PRO A 484 23.60 -18.53 9.38
N THR A 485 24.27 -19.03 10.42
CA THR A 485 23.82 -18.95 11.82
C THR A 485 23.81 -17.52 12.36
N ALA A 486 24.70 -16.64 11.89
CA ALA A 486 24.69 -15.23 12.25
C ALA A 486 23.55 -14.47 11.54
N VAL A 487 23.22 -14.82 10.30
CA VAL A 487 22.05 -14.28 9.59
C VAL A 487 20.75 -14.70 10.28
N GLU A 488 20.62 -15.98 10.64
CA GLU A 488 19.50 -16.54 11.39
C GLU A 488 19.24 -15.77 12.70
N ARG A 489 20.28 -15.56 13.51
CA ARG A 489 20.16 -14.81 14.77
C ARG A 489 19.84 -13.32 14.56
N ARG A 490 20.38 -12.68 13.52
CA ARG A 490 20.07 -11.28 13.19
C ARG A 490 18.60 -11.07 12.80
N ILE A 491 18.03 -11.97 11.99
CA ILE A 491 16.60 -11.92 11.63
C ILE A 491 15.75 -12.09 12.89
N PHE A 492 16.11 -13.05 13.75
CA PHE A 492 15.42 -13.26 15.02
C PHE A 492 15.43 -12.01 15.91
N THR A 493 16.55 -11.29 16.02
CA THR A 493 16.64 -10.02 16.75
C THR A 493 15.89 -8.86 16.05
N ALA A 494 15.91 -8.79 14.72
CA ALA A 494 15.20 -7.75 13.98
C ALA A 494 13.67 -7.83 14.15
N THR A 495 13.12 -9.04 14.39
CA THR A 495 11.70 -9.23 14.75
C THR A 495 11.34 -8.53 16.06
N PHE A 496 12.24 -8.50 17.06
CA PHE A 496 12.01 -7.74 18.29
C PHE A 496 11.88 -6.24 18.00
N THR A 497 12.81 -5.67 17.23
CA THR A 497 12.76 -4.23 16.87
C THR A 497 11.45 -3.86 16.17
N LEU A 498 10.93 -4.73 15.30
CA LEU A 498 9.65 -4.52 14.63
C LEU A 498 8.47 -4.54 15.61
N ASN A 499 8.37 -5.57 16.47
CA ASN A 499 7.31 -5.66 17.47
C ASN A 499 7.35 -4.46 18.44
N THR A 500 8.53 -4.11 18.94
CA THR A 500 8.76 -2.94 19.79
C THR A 500 8.27 -1.64 19.14
N LEU A 501 8.58 -1.42 17.86
CA LEU A 501 8.12 -0.24 17.12
C LEU A 501 6.59 -0.19 17.03
N ILE A 502 5.95 -1.34 16.75
CA ILE A 502 4.50 -1.42 16.64
C ILE A 502 3.83 -1.20 18.01
N ILE A 503 4.37 -1.78 19.07
CA ILE A 503 3.91 -1.54 20.45
C ILE A 503 3.98 -0.05 20.77
N LEU A 504 5.10 0.62 20.43
CA LEU A 504 5.25 2.07 20.63
C LEU A 504 4.19 2.87 19.87
N ILE A 505 3.93 2.53 18.59
CA ILE A 505 2.94 3.20 17.76
C ILE A 505 1.53 3.03 18.36
N LEU A 506 1.11 1.79 18.64
CA LEU A 506 -0.23 1.49 19.15
C LEU A 506 -0.45 2.09 20.54
N THR A 507 0.56 2.01 21.41
CA THR A 507 0.50 2.62 22.75
C THR A 507 0.43 4.15 22.66
N SER A 508 1.17 4.77 21.75
CA SER A 508 1.11 6.23 21.54
C SER A 508 -0.23 6.71 20.99
N ALA A 509 -0.96 5.83 20.30
CA ALA A 509 -2.30 6.07 19.79
C ALA A 509 -3.40 5.74 20.81
N GLY A 510 -3.06 5.28 22.02
CA GLY A 510 -4.03 4.88 23.05
C GLY A 510 -4.76 3.57 22.74
N LEU A 511 -4.23 2.74 21.83
CA LEU A 511 -4.86 1.49 21.39
C LEU A 511 -4.40 0.29 22.23
N GLY A 512 -5.34 -0.46 22.79
CA GLY A 512 -5.08 -1.62 23.65
C GLY A 512 -4.55 -2.85 22.90
N SER A 513 -4.69 -2.88 21.58
CA SER A 513 -4.21 -3.93 20.66
C SER A 513 -2.68 -4.09 20.59
N GLY A 514 -1.90 -3.15 21.15
CA GLY A 514 -0.44 -3.28 21.30
C GLY A 514 0.00 -4.57 22.00
N PHE A 515 -0.86 -5.13 22.86
CA PHE A 515 -0.58 -6.35 23.61
C PHE A 515 -0.36 -7.59 22.70
N ILE A 516 -0.98 -7.64 21.51
CA ILE A 516 -0.81 -8.75 20.56
C ILE A 516 0.66 -8.88 20.17
N PHE A 517 1.30 -7.74 19.90
CA PHE A 517 2.72 -7.65 19.55
C PHE A 517 3.61 -7.87 20.77
N ALA A 518 3.17 -7.46 21.96
CA ALA A 518 3.87 -7.75 23.21
C ALA A 518 3.91 -9.26 23.54
N LEU A 519 2.82 -10.00 23.30
CA LEU A 519 2.78 -11.45 23.44
C LEU A 519 3.71 -12.14 22.42
N ASN A 520 3.76 -11.61 21.20
CA ASN A 520 4.72 -12.05 20.20
C ASN A 520 6.16 -11.87 20.68
N GLU A 521 6.46 -10.70 21.24
CA GLU A 521 7.77 -10.37 21.80
C GLU A 521 8.15 -11.25 23.00
N ALA A 522 7.21 -11.50 23.92
CA ALA A 522 7.40 -12.38 25.07
C ALA A 522 7.66 -13.84 24.64
N SER A 523 6.94 -14.34 23.64
CA SER A 523 7.15 -15.68 23.06
C SER A 523 8.54 -15.82 22.43
N HIS A 524 9.02 -14.79 21.72
CA HIS A 524 10.37 -14.76 21.18
C HIS A 524 11.44 -14.67 22.28
N LEU A 525 11.18 -13.92 23.36
CA LEU A 525 12.09 -13.82 24.50
C LEU A 525 12.24 -15.18 25.20
N LEU A 526 11.12 -15.88 25.42
CA LEU A 526 11.11 -17.23 25.98
C LEU A 526 11.90 -18.21 25.10
N ALA A 527 11.72 -18.13 23.78
CA ALA A 527 12.48 -18.92 22.83
C ALA A 527 14.00 -18.68 22.94
N LEU A 528 14.44 -17.42 23.12
CA LEU A 528 15.86 -17.11 23.35
C LEU A 528 16.38 -17.62 24.71
N MET A 529 15.56 -17.60 25.75
CA MET A 529 15.92 -18.12 27.06
C MET A 529 16.11 -19.64 27.02
N VAL A 530 15.30 -20.35 26.22
CA VAL A 530 15.36 -21.81 26.02
C VAL A 530 16.46 -22.22 25.04
N ASP A 531 16.75 -21.41 24.01
CA ASP A 531 17.83 -21.67 23.04
C ASP A 531 19.21 -21.77 23.74
N ARG A 532 19.48 -20.88 24.70
CA ARG A 532 20.78 -20.78 25.38
C ARG A 532 21.23 -22.06 26.09
N PRO A 533 20.45 -22.68 27.01
CA PRO A 533 20.86 -23.90 27.69
C PRO A 533 20.94 -25.11 26.75
N LEU A 534 20.08 -25.19 25.73
CA LEU A 534 20.06 -26.32 24.78
C LEU A 534 21.25 -26.32 23.82
N ASN A 535 21.84 -25.15 23.56
CA ASN A 535 23.01 -24.99 22.71
C ASN A 535 24.36 -24.96 23.47
N ARG A 536 24.37 -25.14 24.80
CA ARG A 536 25.60 -25.07 25.65
C ARG A 536 26.68 -26.10 25.33
N THR A 537 26.40 -27.11 24.51
CA THR A 537 27.35 -28.18 24.13
C THR A 537 28.22 -27.83 22.92
N ALA A 538 27.96 -26.72 22.22
CA ALA A 538 28.76 -26.31 21.06
C ALA A 538 29.91 -25.37 21.44
N ASN A 539 31.08 -25.61 20.85
CA ASN A 539 32.35 -24.91 21.09
C ASN A 539 32.18 -23.37 21.13
N LYS A 540 32.68 -22.70 22.19
CA LYS A 540 32.44 -21.27 22.52
C LYS A 540 32.86 -20.25 21.43
N SER A 541 33.52 -20.68 20.36
CA SER A 541 34.10 -19.82 19.33
C SER A 541 33.27 -19.68 18.05
N ILE A 542 32.17 -20.45 17.89
CA ILE A 542 31.34 -20.43 16.67
C ILE A 542 29.86 -20.24 17.06
N PRO A 543 29.12 -19.29 16.45
CA PRO A 543 27.68 -19.12 16.71
C PRO A 543 26.89 -20.38 16.29
N SER A 544 26.21 -21.01 17.25
CA SER A 544 25.33 -22.16 16.99
C SER A 544 24.01 -21.72 16.32
N PRO A 545 23.40 -22.57 15.48
CA PRO A 545 22.06 -22.32 14.94
C PRO A 545 21.01 -22.31 16.06
N ILE A 546 19.84 -21.72 15.79
CA ILE A 546 18.73 -21.72 16.76
C ILE A 546 18.16 -23.16 16.87
N HIS A 547 17.93 -23.61 18.10
CA HIS A 547 17.39 -24.95 18.35
C HIS A 547 15.95 -25.07 17.81
N PRO A 548 15.55 -26.20 17.17
CA PRO A 548 14.18 -26.39 16.66
C PRO A 548 13.06 -26.13 17.68
N LEU A 549 13.29 -26.47 18.95
CA LEU A 549 12.34 -26.19 20.04
C LEU A 549 12.12 -24.68 20.26
N ALA A 550 13.16 -23.85 20.09
CA ALA A 550 13.01 -22.40 20.21
C ALA A 550 12.14 -21.84 19.07
N TYR A 551 12.21 -22.40 17.86
CA TYR A 551 11.28 -22.07 16.77
C TYR A 551 9.83 -22.47 17.11
N ALA A 552 9.62 -23.65 17.67
CA ALA A 552 8.29 -24.09 18.08
C ALA A 552 7.68 -23.13 19.12
N ILE A 553 8.46 -22.76 20.14
CA ILE A 553 8.05 -21.81 21.19
C ILE A 553 7.74 -20.43 20.62
N ALA A 554 8.61 -19.91 19.75
CA ALA A 554 8.45 -18.60 19.11
C ALA A 554 7.30 -18.55 18.10
N ALA A 555 6.85 -19.69 17.56
CA ALA A 555 5.80 -19.75 16.55
C ALA A 555 4.40 -20.03 17.14
N PHE A 556 4.30 -20.81 18.22
CA PHE A 556 3.00 -21.32 18.70
C PHE A 556 2.04 -20.21 19.16
N LEU A 557 2.45 -19.40 20.15
CA LEU A 557 1.57 -18.37 20.72
C LEU A 557 1.20 -17.28 19.69
N PRO A 558 2.14 -16.75 18.88
CA PRO A 558 1.79 -15.78 17.84
C PRO A 558 0.86 -16.36 16.77
N ALA A 559 1.05 -17.62 16.37
CA ALA A 559 0.14 -18.29 15.44
C ALA A 559 -1.25 -18.48 16.03
N TYR A 560 -1.33 -18.89 17.30
CA TYR A 560 -2.59 -19.05 18.03
C TYR A 560 -3.36 -17.73 18.03
N VAL A 561 -2.73 -16.64 18.51
CA VAL A 561 -3.33 -15.30 18.60
C VAL A 561 -3.70 -14.80 17.20
N ALA A 562 -2.84 -14.95 16.20
CA ALA A 562 -3.15 -14.51 14.85
C ALA A 562 -4.39 -15.22 14.28
N VAL A 563 -4.49 -16.55 14.38
CA VAL A 563 -5.65 -17.32 13.87
C VAL A 563 -6.93 -16.98 14.63
N ALA A 564 -6.82 -16.88 15.96
CA ALA A 564 -7.88 -16.43 16.84
C ALA A 564 -8.51 -15.11 16.38
N PHE A 565 -7.73 -14.03 16.37
CA PHE A 565 -8.21 -12.70 16.00
C PHE A 565 -8.70 -12.65 14.56
N SER A 566 -8.06 -13.42 13.68
CA SER A 566 -8.49 -13.59 12.31
C SER A 566 -9.90 -14.16 12.20
N TRP A 567 -10.26 -15.15 13.03
CA TRP A 567 -11.62 -15.69 13.04
C TRP A 567 -12.64 -14.65 13.52
N ASN A 568 -12.37 -13.98 14.64
CA ASN A 568 -13.27 -12.95 15.16
C ASN A 568 -13.53 -11.86 14.10
N PHE A 569 -12.47 -11.42 13.42
CA PHE A 569 -12.57 -10.44 12.35
C PHE A 569 -13.36 -10.96 11.15
N LEU A 570 -12.99 -12.12 10.61
CA LEU A 570 -13.63 -12.65 9.40
C LEU A 570 -15.13 -12.91 9.59
N MET A 571 -15.50 -13.50 10.72
CA MET A 571 -16.89 -13.84 11.03
C MET A 571 -17.78 -12.59 11.15
N LEU A 572 -17.22 -11.48 11.62
CA LEU A 572 -17.93 -10.21 11.74
C LEU A 572 -17.93 -9.42 10.42
N PHE A 573 -16.75 -9.21 9.83
CA PHE A 573 -16.58 -8.23 8.74
C PHE A 573 -16.96 -8.76 7.36
N VAL A 574 -16.77 -10.04 7.06
CA VAL A 574 -17.09 -10.56 5.73
C VAL A 574 -18.60 -10.46 5.43
N PRO A 575 -19.50 -10.86 6.35
CA PRO A 575 -20.93 -10.64 6.13
C PRO A 575 -21.29 -9.15 6.08
N LEU A 576 -20.72 -8.33 6.98
CA LEU A 576 -20.97 -6.88 7.00
C LEU A 576 -20.56 -6.20 5.68
N ALA A 577 -19.43 -6.61 5.10
CA ALA A 577 -18.95 -6.10 3.82
C ALA A 577 -19.96 -6.31 2.67
N GLY A 578 -20.78 -7.36 2.72
CA GLY A 578 -21.87 -7.56 1.76
C GLY A 578 -22.96 -6.49 1.81
N ARG A 579 -23.08 -5.76 2.93
CA ARG A 579 -24.12 -4.75 3.20
C ARG A 579 -23.63 -3.31 3.01
N MET A 580 -22.32 -3.09 2.85
CA MET A 580 -21.72 -1.75 2.72
C MET A 580 -21.92 -1.09 1.34
N GLY A 581 -22.61 -1.78 0.41
CA GLY A 581 -22.86 -1.29 -0.94
C GLY A 581 -21.65 -1.43 -1.89
N PRO A 582 -21.84 -1.22 -3.20
CA PRO A 582 -20.81 -1.42 -4.22
C PRO A 582 -19.69 -0.36 -4.20
N ASP A 583 -19.96 0.82 -3.64
CA ASP A 583 -19.03 1.95 -3.63
C ASP A 583 -17.96 1.84 -2.54
N ALA A 584 -18.21 1.04 -1.49
CA ALA A 584 -17.26 0.84 -0.41
C ALA A 584 -16.08 -0.04 -0.86
N PRO A 585 -14.81 0.31 -0.56
CA PRO A 585 -13.61 -0.46 -0.93
C PRO A 585 -13.45 -1.74 -0.07
N VAL A 586 -14.48 -2.58 -0.01
CA VAL A 586 -14.61 -3.71 0.93
C VAL A 586 -13.47 -4.73 0.81
N ASP A 587 -13.05 -5.10 -0.39
CA ASP A 587 -11.97 -6.08 -0.58
C ASP A 587 -10.61 -5.48 -0.19
N VAL A 588 -10.43 -4.16 -0.35
CA VAL A 588 -9.23 -3.45 0.09
C VAL A 588 -9.18 -3.43 1.62
N ILE A 589 -10.30 -3.09 2.27
CA ILE A 589 -10.43 -3.07 3.73
C ILE A 589 -10.13 -4.44 4.32
N VAL A 590 -10.77 -5.50 3.80
CA VAL A 590 -10.54 -6.88 4.22
C VAL A 590 -9.08 -7.30 3.96
N GLY A 591 -8.50 -6.91 2.82
CA GLY A 591 -7.09 -7.14 2.52
C GLY A 591 -6.14 -6.51 3.55
N VAL A 592 -6.33 -5.22 3.86
CA VAL A 592 -5.52 -4.50 4.87
C VAL A 592 -5.62 -5.17 6.23
N LEU A 593 -6.84 -5.51 6.66
CA LEU A 593 -7.11 -6.09 7.98
C LEU A 593 -6.57 -7.52 8.11
N ILE A 594 -6.70 -8.35 7.07
CA ILE A 594 -6.04 -9.68 7.01
C ILE A 594 -4.51 -9.53 7.05
N GLY A 595 -3.96 -8.52 6.37
CA GLY A 595 -2.54 -8.19 6.41
C GLY A 595 -2.07 -7.83 7.81
N LEU A 596 -2.81 -6.96 8.51
CA LEU A 596 -2.52 -6.51 9.88
C LEU A 596 -2.65 -7.65 10.90
N LEU A 597 -3.74 -8.42 10.88
CA LEU A 597 -4.02 -9.51 11.81
C LEU A 597 -3.14 -10.74 11.56
N GLY A 598 -2.75 -10.98 10.30
CA GLY A 598 -1.83 -12.04 9.92
C GLY A 598 -0.35 -11.71 10.17
N ALA A 599 0.01 -10.43 10.31
CA ALA A 599 1.41 -10.01 10.48
C ALA A 599 2.09 -10.55 11.75
N PRO A 600 1.46 -10.53 12.95
CA PRO A 600 2.01 -11.10 14.19
C PRO A 600 2.31 -12.61 14.11
N GLY A 601 1.50 -13.40 13.39
CA GLY A 601 1.61 -14.87 13.28
C GLY A 601 2.83 -15.39 12.48
N GLY A 602 3.60 -14.50 11.85
CA GLY A 602 5.03 -14.67 11.67
C GLY A 602 5.61 -15.81 10.83
N LEU A 603 5.02 -16.25 9.70
CA LEU A 603 5.78 -17.11 8.76
C LEU A 603 6.91 -16.36 8.03
N GLY A 604 6.86 -15.02 7.95
CA GLY A 604 7.86 -14.22 7.21
C GLY A 604 9.29 -14.28 7.80
N TRP A 605 9.42 -14.12 9.13
CA TRP A 605 10.71 -14.26 9.81
C TRP A 605 11.17 -15.72 9.83
N ILE A 606 10.24 -16.69 9.94
CA ILE A 606 10.55 -18.12 9.91
C ILE A 606 11.05 -18.55 8.53
N VAL A 607 10.39 -18.13 7.46
CA VAL A 607 10.82 -18.35 6.07
C VAL A 607 12.16 -17.67 5.82
N GLY A 608 12.39 -16.47 6.37
CA GLY A 608 13.69 -15.79 6.34
C GLY A 608 14.80 -16.61 7.00
N CYS A 609 14.58 -17.11 8.22
CA CYS A 609 15.54 -17.92 8.95
C CYS A 609 15.80 -19.29 8.31
N LEU A 610 14.77 -19.98 7.83
CA LEU A 610 14.89 -21.27 7.13
C LEU A 610 15.56 -21.12 5.76
N SER A 611 15.32 -19.99 5.07
CA SER A 611 16.01 -19.65 3.81
C SER A 611 17.48 -19.36 4.05
N ALA A 612 17.84 -18.64 5.12
CA ALA A 612 19.24 -18.42 5.50
C ALA A 612 19.96 -19.75 5.80
N ARG A 613 19.28 -20.68 6.48
CA ARG A 613 19.81 -22.00 6.84
C ARG A 613 20.02 -22.92 5.62
N SER A 614 19.11 -22.90 4.64
CA SER A 614 19.25 -23.73 3.41
C SER A 614 20.39 -23.26 2.50
N VAL A 615 20.70 -21.97 2.47
CA VAL A 615 21.89 -21.44 1.75
C VAL A 615 23.21 -21.93 2.38
N ALA A 616 23.21 -22.23 3.69
CA ALA A 616 24.36 -22.81 4.40
C ALA A 616 24.77 -24.19 3.90
N GLU A 617 23.77 -25.03 3.61
CA GLU A 617 23.94 -26.43 3.26
C GLU A 617 24.45 -26.60 1.81
N LEU A 618 24.41 -25.53 1.00
CA LEU A 618 24.77 -25.53 -0.43
C LEU A 618 26.14 -24.91 -0.76
N ALA A 619 26.90 -24.39 0.22
CA ALA A 619 28.19 -23.74 -0.03
C ALA A 619 29.36 -24.76 -0.08
N PRO A 620 30.12 -24.87 -1.19
CA PRO A 620 31.26 -25.79 -1.28
C PRO A 620 32.47 -25.28 -0.48
N SER A 621 33.09 -26.18 0.29
CA SER A 621 34.29 -25.89 1.09
C SER A 621 35.51 -25.69 0.18
N LYS A 622 36.05 -24.46 0.12
CA LYS A 622 37.36 -24.21 -0.48
C LYS A 622 38.42 -24.15 0.60
N THR A 623 39.27 -25.17 0.60
CA THR A 623 40.50 -25.27 1.38
C THR A 623 41.58 -24.32 0.86
N ALA A 624 42.35 -23.80 1.80
CA ALA A 624 43.39 -22.80 1.60
C ALA A 624 44.68 -23.36 0.97
N SER A 625 45.26 -22.58 0.07
CA SER A 625 46.70 -22.47 -0.21
C SER A 625 46.93 -20.99 -0.56
N GLY A 626 48.01 -20.28 -0.24
CA GLY A 626 49.27 -20.55 0.41
C GLY A 626 50.22 -19.39 0.04
N LYS A 627 50.74 -18.69 1.05
CA LYS A 627 51.99 -17.87 1.08
C LYS A 627 52.12 -16.52 0.33
N ARG A 628 52.19 -15.45 1.15
CA ARG A 628 53.38 -14.62 1.50
C ARG A 628 54.12 -13.83 0.39
N SER A 629 54.19 -12.50 0.53
CA SER A 629 55.45 -11.68 0.62
C SER A 629 55.11 -10.17 0.52
N GLN A 630 55.23 -9.41 1.63
CA GLN A 630 56.26 -8.40 1.96
C GLN A 630 56.10 -6.98 1.37
N ASN A 631 55.94 -6.06 2.33
CA ASN A 631 56.29 -4.65 2.38
C ASN A 631 57.23 -4.11 1.30
N THR A 632 56.93 -2.89 0.85
CA THR A 632 57.93 -1.81 0.77
C THR A 632 57.24 -0.45 0.96
N THR A 633 57.73 0.28 1.95
CA THR A 633 57.47 1.71 2.19
C THR A 633 58.42 2.55 1.35
N ALA A 634 57.92 3.62 0.73
CA ALA A 634 58.73 4.76 0.31
C ALA A 634 57.95 6.08 0.48
N LYS A 635 58.45 6.93 1.39
CA LYS A 635 58.35 8.41 1.34
C LYS A 635 59.26 8.87 0.18
N THR A 636 59.09 9.96 -0.57
CA THR A 636 58.60 11.33 -0.34
C THR A 636 58.65 12.03 -1.71
N THR A 637 57.80 13.02 -1.98
CA THR A 637 58.19 14.39 -2.43
C THR A 637 56.97 15.18 -2.90
N SER A 638 56.81 16.36 -2.33
CA SER A 638 55.82 17.37 -2.69
C SER A 638 56.24 18.08 -3.97
N VAL A 639 55.45 17.93 -5.02
CA VAL A 639 55.39 18.84 -6.16
C VAL A 639 53.98 19.42 -6.16
N ALA A 640 53.87 20.75 -6.12
CA ALA A 640 52.60 21.45 -6.23
C ALA A 640 51.88 21.00 -7.52
N LYS A 641 50.80 20.24 -7.37
CA LYS A 641 49.91 19.85 -8.48
C LYS A 641 48.86 20.94 -8.69
N PRO A 642 48.46 21.21 -9.94
CA PRO A 642 47.28 22.03 -10.23
C PRO A 642 46.08 21.41 -9.52
N VAL A 643 45.13 22.23 -9.07
CA VAL A 643 43.90 21.80 -8.39
C VAL A 643 43.32 20.61 -9.15
N LEU A 644 43.42 19.41 -8.58
CA LEU A 644 42.92 18.17 -9.17
C LEU A 644 41.40 18.31 -9.22
N GLN A 645 40.82 18.56 -10.40
CA GLN A 645 39.37 18.38 -10.58
C GLN A 645 39.04 16.93 -10.22
N LEU A 646 38.22 16.73 -9.19
CA LEU A 646 37.72 15.40 -8.85
C LEU A 646 37.02 14.81 -10.08
N ARG A 647 37.40 13.60 -10.49
CA ARG A 647 36.81 12.91 -11.66
C ARG A 647 35.28 12.77 -11.57
N ASN A 648 34.78 12.55 -10.36
CA ASN A 648 33.36 12.48 -10.01
C ASN A 648 33.10 13.39 -8.79
N PRO A 649 32.85 14.70 -9.00
CA PRO A 649 32.60 15.62 -7.90
C PRO A 649 31.25 15.29 -7.21
N VAL A 650 31.12 15.71 -5.95
CA VAL A 650 29.83 15.64 -5.24
C VAL A 650 28.96 16.79 -5.73
N THR A 651 27.68 16.51 -5.96
CA THR A 651 26.72 17.52 -6.42
C THR A 651 26.39 18.49 -5.28
N HIS A 652 26.58 19.79 -5.52
CA HIS A 652 26.25 20.86 -4.56
C HIS A 652 25.14 21.80 -5.06
N HIS A 653 24.82 21.76 -6.35
CA HIS A 653 23.75 22.55 -6.97
C HIS A 653 22.61 21.62 -7.37
N PHE A 654 21.38 21.98 -7.02
CA PHE A 654 20.20 21.19 -7.29
C PHE A 654 19.28 21.88 -8.31
N GLU A 655 18.78 21.13 -9.27
CA GLU A 655 17.77 21.56 -10.24
C GLU A 655 16.40 20.93 -9.87
N PHE A 656 15.33 21.28 -10.59
CA PHE A 656 13.99 20.65 -10.45
C PHE A 656 13.43 20.61 -9.01
N LEU A 657 13.47 21.75 -8.31
CA LEU A 657 12.97 21.93 -6.94
C LEU A 657 13.76 21.16 -5.85
N GLY A 658 14.88 20.54 -6.22
CA GLY A 658 15.81 19.90 -5.30
C GLY A 658 15.37 18.56 -4.71
N PRO A 659 16.19 17.98 -3.82
CA PRO A 659 16.08 16.57 -3.42
C PRO A 659 14.85 16.28 -2.56
N HIS A 660 14.35 17.27 -1.83
CA HIS A 660 13.17 17.12 -0.95
C HIS A 660 11.85 17.06 -1.73
N LEU A 661 11.77 17.75 -2.87
CA LEU A 661 10.56 17.80 -3.70
C LEU A 661 10.59 16.84 -4.89
N THR A 662 11.72 16.17 -5.14
CA THR A 662 11.83 15.15 -6.20
C THR A 662 10.73 14.07 -6.18
N PRO A 663 10.31 13.52 -5.02
CA PRO A 663 9.24 12.52 -5.00
C PRO A 663 7.92 13.08 -5.53
N VAL A 664 7.61 14.33 -5.22
CA VAL A 664 6.42 15.04 -5.70
C VAL A 664 6.52 15.29 -7.20
N VAL A 665 7.70 15.70 -7.69
CA VAL A 665 7.95 15.89 -9.13
C VAL A 665 7.78 14.58 -9.90
N ILE A 666 8.31 13.46 -9.39
CA ILE A 666 8.13 12.14 -10.01
C ILE A 666 6.63 11.79 -10.08
N ALA A 667 5.89 11.93 -8.98
CA ALA A 667 4.45 11.63 -8.95
C ALA A 667 3.65 12.54 -9.90
N ALA A 668 3.95 13.84 -9.92
CA ALA A 668 3.31 14.80 -10.82
C ALA A 668 3.57 14.47 -12.30
N LEU A 669 4.81 14.11 -12.63
CA LEU A 669 5.19 13.72 -13.99
C LEU A 669 4.50 12.43 -14.44
N THR A 670 4.25 11.46 -13.56
CA THR A 670 3.53 10.23 -13.94
C THR A 670 2.03 10.45 -14.11
N VAL A 671 1.45 11.35 -13.30
CA VAL A 671 0.00 11.65 -13.37
C VAL A 671 -0.32 12.48 -14.61
N LEU A 672 0.48 13.51 -14.92
CA LEU A 672 0.10 14.52 -15.92
C LEU A 672 -0.14 13.94 -17.33
N PRO A 673 0.78 13.18 -17.97
CA PRO A 673 0.52 12.59 -19.30
C PRO A 673 -0.63 11.58 -19.30
N THR A 674 -0.79 10.84 -18.19
CA THR A 674 -1.91 9.91 -17.99
C THR A 674 -3.23 10.67 -17.98
N THR A 675 -3.31 11.79 -17.26
CA THR A 675 -4.49 12.67 -17.25
C THR A 675 -4.74 13.28 -18.63
N LEU A 676 -3.72 13.88 -19.27
CA LEU A 676 -3.87 14.52 -20.58
C LEU A 676 -4.36 13.56 -21.67
N ASN A 677 -3.88 12.31 -21.67
CA ASN A 677 -4.35 11.28 -22.61
C ASN A 677 -5.70 10.68 -22.18
N GLY A 678 -5.94 10.58 -20.87
CA GLY A 678 -7.19 10.06 -20.29
C GLY A 678 -8.39 10.95 -20.54
N LEU A 679 -8.18 12.26 -20.68
CA LEU A 679 -9.17 13.23 -21.16
C LEU A 679 -9.66 12.90 -22.57
N CYS A 680 -8.95 12.07 -23.33
CA CYS A 680 -9.30 11.70 -24.69
C CYS A 680 -9.45 10.19 -24.81
N GLY A 681 -10.54 9.65 -24.26
CA GLY A 681 -10.97 8.28 -24.54
C GLY A 681 -12.28 7.85 -23.87
N GLY A 682 -12.99 6.96 -24.57
CA GLY A 682 -14.25 6.32 -24.16
C GLY A 682 -15.27 6.35 -25.30
N GLY A 683 -15.65 5.19 -25.84
CA GLY A 683 -16.67 5.05 -26.89
C GLY A 683 -16.41 5.81 -28.20
N ASP A 684 -17.23 5.52 -29.23
CA ASP A 684 -17.19 6.26 -30.49
C ASP A 684 -17.94 7.62 -30.40
N ASP A 685 -18.68 7.85 -29.31
CA ASP A 685 -19.55 9.03 -29.13
C ASP A 685 -19.02 10.11 -28.15
N GLN A 686 -17.83 9.97 -27.54
CA GLN A 686 -17.34 10.96 -26.56
C GLN A 686 -16.45 12.06 -27.15
N GLN A 687 -16.69 13.29 -26.67
CA GLN A 687 -15.87 14.47 -26.93
C GLN A 687 -14.51 14.40 -26.18
N CYS A 688 -13.44 14.84 -26.83
CA CYS A 688 -12.07 14.97 -26.28
C CYS A 688 -11.64 16.45 -26.18
N PRO A 689 -11.36 17.03 -25.00
CA PRO A 689 -11.82 16.55 -23.70
C PRO A 689 -13.35 16.61 -23.60
N PRO A 690 -13.98 15.82 -22.70
CA PRO A 690 -15.40 15.93 -22.45
C PRO A 690 -15.80 17.34 -22.04
N SER A 691 -16.98 17.79 -22.46
CA SER A 691 -17.49 19.14 -22.14
C SER A 691 -17.51 19.43 -20.65
N TRP A 692 -17.81 18.43 -19.81
CA TRP A 692 -17.85 18.56 -18.36
C TRP A 692 -16.51 18.94 -17.73
N VAL A 693 -15.37 18.71 -18.40
CA VAL A 693 -14.03 19.09 -17.90
C VAL A 693 -13.91 20.61 -17.74
N TYR A 694 -14.62 21.38 -18.57
CA TYR A 694 -14.64 22.84 -18.48
C TYR A 694 -15.63 23.39 -17.45
N THR A 695 -16.56 22.56 -17.00
CA THR A 695 -17.59 22.90 -16.00
C THR A 695 -17.39 22.14 -14.69
N MET A 696 -16.25 21.46 -14.52
CA MET A 696 -15.99 20.58 -13.38
C MET A 696 -15.88 21.40 -12.10
N GLU A 697 -16.74 21.14 -11.13
CA GLU A 697 -16.70 21.77 -9.80
C GLU A 697 -15.76 21.00 -8.85
N TRP A 698 -15.26 21.68 -7.81
CA TRP A 698 -14.46 21.06 -6.75
C TRP A 698 -15.27 19.94 -6.08
N GLY A 699 -14.82 18.69 -6.21
CA GLY A 699 -15.51 17.50 -5.69
C GLY A 699 -15.94 16.48 -6.75
N GLN A 700 -15.99 16.84 -8.03
CA GLN A 700 -16.34 15.92 -9.14
C GLN A 700 -15.14 15.14 -9.71
N HIS A 701 -14.03 15.06 -8.97
CA HIS A 701 -12.81 14.35 -9.38
C HIS A 701 -13.03 12.85 -9.65
N THR A 702 -14.10 12.27 -9.09
CA THR A 702 -14.49 10.87 -9.30
C THR A 702 -14.83 10.57 -10.77
N GLN A 703 -15.45 11.49 -11.51
CA GLN A 703 -15.80 11.29 -12.93
C GLN A 703 -14.55 11.19 -13.82
N LEU A 704 -13.55 12.02 -13.55
CA LEU A 704 -12.27 11.98 -14.25
C LEU A 704 -11.51 10.68 -13.93
N VAL A 705 -11.49 10.27 -12.66
CA VAL A 705 -10.86 9.02 -12.22
C VAL A 705 -11.56 7.80 -12.82
N GLU A 706 -12.89 7.81 -12.89
CA GLU A 706 -13.70 6.74 -13.48
C GLU A 706 -13.46 6.64 -14.99
N GLN A 707 -13.48 7.75 -15.74
CA GLN A 707 -13.19 7.76 -17.18
C GLN A 707 -11.79 7.22 -17.49
N ILE A 708 -10.79 7.61 -16.69
CA ILE A 708 -9.42 7.09 -16.80
C ILE A 708 -9.39 5.60 -16.46
N GLY A 709 -10.08 5.19 -15.39
CA GLY A 709 -10.19 3.80 -14.94
C GLY A 709 -10.80 2.87 -15.99
N LEU A 710 -11.87 3.28 -16.67
CA LEU A 710 -12.53 2.51 -17.74
C LEU A 710 -11.59 2.20 -18.92
N GLN A 711 -10.64 3.09 -19.20
CA GLN A 711 -9.66 2.90 -20.26
C GLN A 711 -8.48 2.00 -19.83
N LEU A 712 -8.23 1.86 -18.51
CA LEU A 712 -7.10 1.15 -17.91
C LEU A 712 -7.48 -0.21 -17.33
N THR A 713 -8.28 -0.99 -18.05
CA THR A 713 -8.53 -2.39 -17.66
C THR A 713 -7.23 -3.20 -17.70
N GLU A 714 -7.07 -4.18 -16.80
CA GLU A 714 -5.85 -5.01 -16.73
C GLU A 714 -5.50 -5.64 -18.07
N ALA A 715 -6.49 -6.18 -18.79
CA ALA A 715 -6.26 -6.81 -20.08
C ALA A 715 -5.67 -5.83 -21.10
N ARG A 716 -6.13 -4.56 -21.12
CA ARG A 716 -5.60 -3.52 -22.00
C ARG A 716 -4.20 -3.11 -21.59
N VAL A 717 -3.95 -2.90 -20.29
CA VAL A 717 -2.62 -2.54 -19.77
C VAL A 717 -1.60 -3.65 -20.01
N LEU A 718 -1.95 -4.92 -19.80
CA LEU A 718 -1.04 -6.04 -20.03
C LEU A 718 -0.67 -6.17 -21.52
N ARG A 719 -1.64 -6.02 -22.43
CA ARG A 719 -1.38 -5.98 -23.88
C ARG A 719 -0.49 -4.82 -24.26
N ALA A 720 -0.76 -3.64 -23.70
CA ALA A 720 0.06 -2.45 -23.93
C ALA A 720 1.51 -2.65 -23.45
N VAL A 721 1.73 -3.26 -22.27
CA VAL A 721 3.08 -3.61 -21.78
C VAL A 721 3.80 -4.55 -22.75
N MET A 722 3.12 -5.58 -23.26
CA MET A 722 3.72 -6.48 -24.26
C MET A 722 4.10 -5.75 -25.55
N VAL A 723 3.24 -4.84 -26.03
CA VAL A 723 3.51 -4.05 -27.24
C VAL A 723 4.66 -3.09 -27.03
N VAL A 724 4.72 -2.37 -25.89
CA VAL A 724 5.82 -1.45 -25.57
C VAL A 724 7.14 -2.22 -25.42
N CYS A 725 7.15 -3.36 -24.73
CA CYS A 725 8.35 -4.21 -24.63
C CYS A 725 8.79 -4.76 -26.00
N GLY A 726 7.83 -5.17 -26.84
CA GLY A 726 8.08 -5.60 -28.21
C GLY A 726 8.67 -4.48 -29.08
N TRP A 727 8.12 -3.27 -28.96
CA TRP A 727 8.61 -2.07 -29.64
C TRP A 727 10.05 -1.71 -29.24
N MET A 728 10.35 -1.74 -27.95
CA MET A 728 11.69 -1.51 -27.42
C MET A 728 12.68 -2.57 -27.94
N THR A 729 12.27 -3.84 -27.94
CA THR A 729 13.08 -4.94 -28.45
C THR A 729 13.34 -4.79 -29.95
N LEU A 730 12.31 -4.45 -30.74
CA LEU A 730 12.44 -4.18 -32.17
C LEU A 730 13.48 -3.08 -32.42
N HIS A 731 13.36 -1.93 -31.75
CA HIS A 731 14.30 -0.84 -31.94
C HIS A 731 15.72 -1.18 -31.47
N ALA A 732 15.87 -1.96 -30.40
CA ALA A 732 17.17 -2.47 -29.96
C ALA A 732 17.79 -3.41 -31.02
N CYS A 733 16.99 -4.24 -31.69
CA CYS A 733 17.45 -5.04 -32.83
C CYS A 733 17.83 -4.14 -34.01
N LEU A 734 17.00 -3.16 -34.38
CA LEU A 734 17.28 -2.23 -35.48
C LEU A 734 18.55 -1.39 -35.24
N TYR A 735 18.87 -1.07 -33.98
CA TYR A 735 20.12 -0.40 -33.62
C TYR A 735 21.36 -1.13 -34.17
N TYR A 736 21.33 -2.47 -34.15
CA TYR A 736 22.44 -3.31 -34.63
C TYR A 736 22.27 -3.80 -36.07
N LEU A 737 21.04 -4.11 -36.48
CA LEU A 737 20.77 -4.74 -37.78
C LEU A 737 20.77 -3.75 -38.94
N VAL A 738 20.37 -2.50 -38.71
CA VAL A 738 20.33 -1.49 -39.77
C VAL A 738 21.76 -0.99 -40.03
N PRO A 739 22.25 -1.02 -41.29
CA PRO A 739 23.57 -0.49 -41.60
C PRO A 739 23.70 1.00 -41.25
N GLY A 740 24.83 1.38 -40.64
CA GLY A 740 25.06 2.74 -40.16
C GLY A 740 26.54 3.13 -40.15
N ARG A 741 26.81 4.42 -40.32
CA ARG A 741 28.16 4.97 -40.13
C ARG A 741 28.45 5.15 -38.65
N TRP A 742 29.66 4.83 -38.21
CA TRP A 742 30.08 5.06 -36.84
C TRP A 742 30.75 6.43 -36.72
N ILE A 743 30.21 7.30 -35.87
CA ILE A 743 30.73 8.65 -35.64
C ILE A 743 31.24 8.77 -34.19
N LYS A 744 32.33 9.53 -34.03
CA LYS A 744 32.88 9.91 -32.72
C LYS A 744 32.05 11.07 -32.14
N GLY A 745 31.60 10.92 -30.90
CA GLY A 745 30.91 11.96 -30.16
C GLY A 745 31.85 13.06 -29.65
N THR A 746 31.31 13.96 -28.84
CA THR A 746 32.09 15.02 -28.19
C THR A 746 33.01 14.43 -27.12
N GLN A 747 34.18 15.03 -26.92
CA GLN A 747 35.08 14.67 -25.82
C GLN A 747 34.42 14.96 -24.48
N ILE A 748 34.28 13.94 -23.63
CA ILE A 748 33.69 14.05 -22.29
C ILE A 748 34.76 14.43 -21.24
N ARG A 749 34.34 14.73 -20.00
CA ARG A 749 35.18 15.35 -18.95
C ARG A 749 36.46 14.58 -18.63
N ASP A 750 36.46 13.25 -18.74
CA ASP A 750 37.64 12.42 -18.50
C ASP A 750 38.56 12.30 -19.73
N GLY A 751 38.26 13.01 -20.81
CA GLY A 751 39.02 13.02 -22.05
C GLY A 751 38.65 11.90 -23.02
N ALA A 752 37.75 10.98 -22.66
CA ALA A 752 37.30 9.93 -23.55
C ALA A 752 36.41 10.48 -24.68
N VAL A 753 36.40 9.75 -25.81
CA VAL A 753 35.57 10.05 -26.98
C VAL A 753 34.81 8.78 -27.34
N LEU A 754 33.51 8.78 -27.11
CA LEU A 754 32.64 7.63 -27.34
C LEU A 754 32.22 7.54 -28.83
N THR A 755 31.97 6.33 -29.32
CA THR A 755 31.48 6.09 -30.68
C THR A 755 30.01 5.66 -30.68
N TYR A 756 29.30 6.06 -31.74
CA TYR A 756 27.86 5.85 -31.90
C TYR A 756 27.51 5.46 -33.35
N PRO A 757 26.58 4.51 -33.57
CA PRO A 757 26.07 4.20 -34.89
C PRO A 757 24.99 5.21 -35.31
N ILE A 758 25.17 5.81 -36.48
CA ILE A 758 24.22 6.73 -37.10
C ILE A 758 23.39 5.95 -38.12
N ASN A 759 22.23 5.46 -37.69
CA ASN A 759 21.30 4.66 -38.49
C ASN A 759 19.82 4.82 -38.07
N ALA A 760 19.46 5.82 -37.25
CA ALA A 760 18.10 5.96 -36.76
C ALA A 760 17.09 6.30 -37.88
N PHE A 761 17.50 7.03 -38.93
CA PHE A 761 16.63 7.23 -40.11
C PHE A 761 16.33 5.92 -40.84
N GLY A 762 17.31 5.01 -40.94
CA GLY A 762 17.08 3.67 -41.48
C GLY A 762 16.15 2.84 -40.58
N ALA A 763 16.25 3.02 -39.26
CA ALA A 763 15.33 2.40 -38.30
C ALA A 763 13.89 2.93 -38.46
N LEU A 764 13.69 4.23 -38.73
CA LEU A 764 12.37 4.79 -39.07
C LEU A 764 11.76 4.10 -40.30
N ILE A 765 12.53 4.00 -41.39
CA ILE A 765 12.07 3.34 -42.62
C ILE A 765 11.73 1.87 -42.35
N ALA A 766 12.60 1.15 -41.63
CA ALA A 766 12.38 -0.25 -41.30
C ALA A 766 11.12 -0.44 -40.44
N SER A 767 10.90 0.41 -39.43
CA SER A 767 9.69 0.37 -38.60
C SER A 767 8.42 0.61 -39.43
N TYR A 768 8.39 1.61 -40.32
CA TYR A 768 7.24 1.85 -41.20
C TYR A 768 7.05 0.73 -42.24
N ALA A 769 8.12 0.12 -42.75
CA ALA A 769 8.03 -1.02 -43.66
C ALA A 769 7.43 -2.25 -42.95
N ILE A 770 7.82 -2.51 -41.70
CA ILE A 770 7.25 -3.57 -40.88
C ILE A 770 5.78 -3.28 -40.59
N ILE A 771 5.44 -2.07 -40.18
CA ILE A 771 4.05 -1.66 -39.92
C ILE A 771 3.21 -1.78 -41.20
N ALA A 772 3.71 -1.36 -42.35
CA ALA A 772 3.02 -1.49 -43.63
C ALA A 772 2.82 -2.97 -44.01
N GLY A 773 3.82 -3.82 -43.82
CA GLY A 773 3.70 -5.26 -44.04
C GLY A 773 2.66 -5.92 -43.13
N LEU A 774 2.67 -5.59 -41.84
CA LEU A 774 1.66 -6.07 -40.89
C LEU A 774 0.26 -5.53 -41.24
N SER A 775 0.17 -4.26 -41.63
CA SER A 775 -1.08 -3.60 -42.03
C SER A 775 -1.64 -4.15 -43.35
N ALA A 776 -0.80 -4.70 -44.22
CA ALA A 776 -1.25 -5.41 -45.42
C ALA A 776 -1.87 -6.77 -45.07
N VAL A 777 -1.44 -7.41 -43.98
CA VAL A 777 -1.98 -8.70 -43.51
C VAL A 777 -3.22 -8.53 -42.64
N TYR A 778 -3.17 -7.60 -41.68
CA TYR A 778 -4.20 -7.42 -40.65
C TYR A 778 -5.16 -6.26 -40.94
N GLY A 779 -4.96 -5.53 -42.04
CA GLY A 779 -5.75 -4.36 -42.39
C GLY A 779 -5.54 -3.16 -41.44
N PRO A 780 -6.46 -2.16 -41.49
CA PRO A 780 -6.39 -0.96 -40.65
C PRO A 780 -6.52 -1.22 -39.14
N ALA A 781 -7.02 -2.40 -38.76
CA ALA A 781 -7.28 -2.79 -37.37
C ALA A 781 -6.05 -2.68 -36.46
N LEU A 782 -4.84 -2.95 -36.99
CA LEU A 782 -3.60 -2.84 -36.22
C LEU A 782 -3.38 -1.41 -35.70
N LEU A 783 -3.43 -0.42 -36.61
CA LEU A 783 -3.19 0.98 -36.28
C LEU A 783 -4.38 1.58 -35.53
N TYR A 784 -5.60 1.16 -35.85
CA TYR A 784 -6.79 1.54 -35.08
C TYR A 784 -6.67 1.11 -33.62
N TRP A 785 -6.21 -0.13 -33.37
CA TRP A 785 -6.00 -0.63 -32.00
C TRP A 785 -4.96 0.19 -31.23
N VAL A 786 -3.85 0.58 -31.88
CA VAL A 786 -2.82 1.43 -31.26
C VAL A 786 -3.44 2.76 -30.82
N ALA A 787 -4.25 3.39 -31.67
CA ALA A 787 -4.93 4.64 -31.33
C ALA A 787 -5.89 4.45 -30.13
N ASP A 788 -6.67 3.37 -30.10
CA ASP A 788 -7.61 3.08 -29.02
C ASP A 788 -6.95 2.76 -27.68
N ASN A 789 -5.71 2.29 -27.71
CA ASN A 789 -4.96 1.91 -26.52
C ASN A 789 -3.86 2.92 -26.18
N THR A 790 -3.97 4.17 -26.66
CA THR A 790 -2.98 5.23 -26.38
C THR A 790 -2.75 5.43 -24.88
N LEU A 791 -3.81 5.48 -24.06
CA LEU A 791 -3.67 5.64 -22.60
C LEU A 791 -3.03 4.41 -21.93
N PRO A 792 -3.48 3.16 -22.17
CA PRO A 792 -2.76 1.96 -21.74
C PRO A 792 -1.28 1.94 -22.17
N LEU A 793 -0.95 2.36 -23.39
CA LEU A 793 0.42 2.45 -23.91
C LEU A 793 1.24 3.52 -23.15
N CYS A 794 0.63 4.66 -22.81
CA CYS A 794 1.26 5.70 -21.99
C CYS A 794 1.62 5.18 -20.59
N VAL A 795 0.68 4.49 -19.94
CA VAL A 795 0.91 3.87 -18.63
C VAL A 795 1.97 2.77 -18.72
N ALA A 796 1.89 1.91 -19.73
CA ALA A 796 2.90 0.86 -19.97
C ALA A 796 4.31 1.44 -20.18
N SER A 797 4.44 2.53 -20.96
CA SER A 797 5.72 3.22 -21.15
C SER A 797 6.23 3.83 -19.84
N THR A 798 5.34 4.42 -19.03
CA THR A 798 5.68 4.97 -17.71
C THR A 798 6.21 3.89 -16.76
N LEU A 799 5.55 2.73 -16.71
CA LEU A 799 5.99 1.58 -15.92
C LEU A 799 7.36 1.05 -16.38
N LEU A 800 7.58 0.99 -17.69
CA LEU A 800 8.88 0.63 -18.25
C LEU A 800 9.95 1.65 -17.86
N CYS A 801 9.65 2.95 -17.89
CA CYS A 801 10.59 4.00 -17.48
C CYS A 801 10.99 3.87 -16.02
N LEU A 802 10.03 3.61 -15.12
CA LEU A 802 10.30 3.36 -13.70
C LEU A 802 11.22 2.15 -13.51
N LEU A 803 10.91 1.04 -14.19
CA LEU A 803 11.71 -0.19 -14.13
C LEU A 803 13.13 0.02 -14.67
N GLN A 804 13.25 0.54 -15.89
CA GLN A 804 14.54 0.76 -16.56
C GLN A 804 15.41 1.74 -15.76
N SER A 805 14.85 2.84 -15.27
CA SER A 805 15.61 3.81 -14.46
C SER A 805 16.04 3.23 -13.12
N GLY A 806 15.22 2.36 -12.51
CA GLY A 806 15.57 1.66 -11.27
C GLY A 806 16.72 0.67 -11.47
N LEU A 807 16.71 -0.05 -12.60
CA LEU A 807 17.80 -0.94 -13.00
C LEU A 807 19.09 -0.17 -13.30
N LEU A 808 19.02 0.94 -14.04
CA LEU A 808 20.17 1.79 -14.36
C LEU A 808 20.75 2.45 -13.11
N TYR A 809 19.89 2.95 -12.21
CA TYR A 809 20.30 3.48 -10.91
C TYR A 809 21.02 2.42 -10.07
N SER A 810 20.47 1.21 -9.98
CA SER A 810 21.10 0.09 -9.28
C SER A 810 22.44 -0.32 -9.92
N TYR A 811 22.48 -0.37 -11.26
CA TYR A 811 23.66 -0.71 -12.04
C TYR A 811 24.78 0.33 -11.88
N SER A 812 24.45 1.61 -11.67
CA SER A 812 25.41 2.70 -11.49
C SER A 812 26.32 2.53 -10.26
N PHE A 813 25.90 1.78 -9.23
CA PHE A 813 26.69 1.55 -8.02
C PHE A 813 27.91 0.64 -8.23
N ARG A 814 28.07 0.07 -9.43
CA ARG A 814 29.33 -0.59 -9.83
C ARG A 814 30.50 0.40 -10.00
N VAL A 815 30.20 1.69 -10.15
CA VAL A 815 31.19 2.77 -10.27
C VAL A 815 31.68 3.15 -8.87
N THR A 816 32.89 2.72 -8.50
CA THR A 816 33.54 3.19 -7.27
C THR A 816 34.33 4.47 -7.54
N THR A 817 34.29 5.42 -6.60
CA THR A 817 35.02 6.71 -6.68
C THR A 817 36.54 6.55 -6.68
N GLU A 818 37.05 5.34 -6.45
CA GLU A 818 38.47 5.00 -6.31
C GLU A 818 39.09 4.35 -7.56
N LEU A 819 38.29 4.01 -8.60
CA LEU A 819 38.81 3.41 -9.83
C LEU A 819 39.27 4.49 -10.83
N PRO A 820 40.56 4.52 -11.24
CA PRO A 820 41.07 5.43 -12.25
C PRO A 820 40.48 5.21 -13.65
N ASP A 821 39.87 4.05 -13.91
CA ASP A 821 39.40 3.61 -15.23
C ASP A 821 37.90 3.25 -15.32
N GLY A 822 37.08 3.59 -14.30
CA GLY A 822 35.63 3.29 -14.28
C GLY A 822 34.73 4.27 -15.08
N PRO A 823 33.44 3.95 -15.34
CA PRO A 823 32.48 4.85 -15.99
C PRO A 823 32.31 6.19 -15.26
N LEU A 824 32.01 7.27 -16.00
CA LEU A 824 31.90 8.63 -15.46
C LEU A 824 30.51 8.88 -14.84
N LEU A 825 30.46 9.52 -13.66
CA LEU A 825 29.20 9.98 -13.05
C LEU A 825 28.80 11.36 -13.58
N ALA A 826 27.49 11.56 -13.73
CA ALA A 826 26.91 12.85 -14.10
C ALA A 826 27.10 13.87 -12.97
N GLU A 827 27.29 15.15 -13.30
CA GLU A 827 27.54 16.21 -12.30
C GLU A 827 26.36 16.43 -11.35
N GLY A 828 25.14 16.30 -11.86
CA GLY A 828 23.90 16.37 -11.06
C GLY A 828 23.52 15.05 -10.38
N GLY A 829 24.17 13.94 -10.73
CA GLY A 829 23.78 12.59 -10.35
C GLY A 829 24.57 11.99 -9.18
N ASN A 830 25.31 12.80 -8.42
CA ASN A 830 26.14 12.33 -7.31
C ASN A 830 25.92 13.20 -6.06
N SER A 831 24.66 13.38 -5.68
CA SER A 831 24.24 14.26 -4.60
C SER A 831 24.20 13.60 -3.23
N GLY A 832 24.10 12.26 -3.19
CA GLY A 832 23.90 11.52 -1.95
C GLY A 832 22.43 11.39 -1.51
N TYR A 833 21.49 11.98 -2.26
CA TYR A 833 20.04 11.81 -2.06
C TYR A 833 19.50 10.75 -3.04
N PRO A 834 19.07 9.56 -2.59
CA PRO A 834 18.76 8.45 -3.49
C PRO A 834 17.68 8.72 -4.53
N LEU A 835 16.61 9.41 -4.16
CA LEU A 835 15.51 9.72 -5.09
C LEU A 835 15.88 10.81 -6.10
N TYR A 836 16.70 11.78 -5.69
CA TYR A 836 17.24 12.80 -6.59
C TYR A 836 18.22 12.20 -7.60
N ASP A 837 19.13 11.34 -7.13
CA ASP A 837 20.10 10.64 -7.97
C ASP A 837 19.43 9.61 -8.90
N PHE A 838 18.28 9.02 -8.50
CA PHE A 838 17.41 8.21 -9.37
C PHE A 838 16.74 9.06 -10.46
N PHE A 839 16.24 10.24 -10.09
CA PHE A 839 15.57 11.16 -11.00
C PHE A 839 16.51 11.71 -12.07
N ILE A 840 17.65 12.27 -11.65
CA ILE A 840 18.67 12.83 -12.56
C ILE A 840 19.47 11.73 -13.27
N GLY A 841 19.76 10.62 -12.58
CA GLY A 841 20.60 9.54 -13.09
C GLY A 841 22.05 9.71 -12.67
N ARG A 842 22.61 8.65 -12.09
CA ARG A 842 23.98 8.66 -11.54
C ARG A 842 25.06 8.56 -12.61
N GLU A 843 24.92 7.59 -13.51
CA GLU A 843 25.89 7.35 -14.58
C GLU A 843 25.63 8.30 -15.76
N LEU A 844 26.70 8.89 -16.32
CA LEU A 844 26.57 9.83 -17.43
C LEU A 844 26.01 9.13 -18.67
N ASN A 845 26.69 8.09 -19.18
CA ASN A 845 26.28 7.37 -20.38
C ASN A 845 26.29 5.85 -20.12
N PRO A 846 25.21 5.30 -19.54
CA PRO A 846 25.15 3.87 -19.24
C PRO A 846 25.16 3.03 -20.52
N ARG A 847 26.08 2.05 -20.56
CA ARG A 847 26.34 1.22 -21.74
C ARG A 847 26.43 -0.26 -21.42
N VAL A 848 25.99 -1.08 -22.38
CA VAL A 848 26.29 -2.51 -22.46
C VAL A 848 26.95 -2.76 -23.81
N GLY A 849 28.27 -2.97 -23.81
CA GLY A 849 29.07 -3.02 -25.04
C GLY A 849 29.02 -1.68 -25.80
N SER A 850 28.61 -1.71 -27.07
CA SER A 850 28.41 -0.51 -27.91
C SER A 850 26.99 0.05 -27.84
N PHE A 851 26.07 -0.55 -27.07
CA PHE A 851 24.74 -0.02 -26.82
C PHE A 851 24.79 1.09 -25.79
N ASP A 852 24.33 2.28 -26.15
CA ASP A 852 24.20 3.42 -25.25
C ASP A 852 22.72 3.68 -25.00
N PHE A 853 22.26 3.46 -23.77
CA PHE A 853 20.84 3.54 -23.43
C PHE A 853 20.27 4.94 -23.60
N LYS A 854 21.06 5.95 -23.26
CA LYS A 854 20.64 7.35 -23.38
C LYS A 854 20.45 7.72 -24.84
N TYR A 855 21.49 7.54 -25.64
CA TYR A 855 21.44 7.80 -27.08
C TYR A 855 20.35 6.99 -27.80
N PHE A 856 20.14 5.75 -27.37
CA PHE A 856 19.09 4.89 -27.89
C PHE A 856 17.70 5.47 -27.64
N CYS A 857 17.37 5.79 -26.38
CA CYS A 857 16.05 6.25 -25.98
C CYS A 857 15.70 7.62 -26.58
N GLU A 858 16.68 8.54 -26.63
CA GLU A 858 16.46 9.94 -27.00
C GLU A 858 15.96 10.13 -28.43
N LEU A 859 16.39 9.30 -29.39
CA LEU A 859 16.02 9.45 -30.80
C LEU A 859 15.15 8.33 -31.37
N ARG A 860 15.18 7.11 -30.83
CA ARG A 860 14.60 5.94 -31.53
C ARG A 860 13.19 5.62 -31.05
N PRO A 861 12.99 4.80 -30.00
CA PRO A 861 11.66 4.31 -29.63
C PRO A 861 10.68 5.44 -29.30
N GLY A 862 11.16 6.56 -28.75
CA GLY A 862 10.35 7.75 -28.43
C GLY A 862 9.88 8.53 -29.66
N LEU A 863 10.81 9.15 -30.41
CA LEU A 863 10.46 9.97 -31.58
C LEU A 863 9.83 9.17 -32.73
N ILE A 864 10.29 7.94 -32.98
CA ILE A 864 9.68 7.08 -34.00
C ILE A 864 8.29 6.60 -33.51
N GLY A 865 8.16 6.29 -32.22
CA GLY A 865 6.87 5.94 -31.60
C GLY A 865 5.85 7.07 -31.73
N TRP A 866 6.27 8.33 -31.56
CA TRP A 866 5.44 9.51 -31.76
C TRP A 866 4.82 9.57 -33.16
N THR A 867 5.60 9.37 -34.22
CA THR A 867 5.06 9.40 -35.59
C THR A 867 4.12 8.24 -35.87
N VAL A 868 4.36 7.07 -35.25
CA VAL A 868 3.47 5.90 -35.33
C VAL A 868 2.15 6.18 -34.61
N LEU A 869 2.17 6.80 -33.43
CA LEU A 869 0.95 7.21 -32.72
C LEU A 869 0.13 8.21 -33.55
N ASN A 870 0.79 9.16 -34.23
CA ASN A 870 0.10 10.07 -35.14
C ASN A 870 -0.56 9.34 -36.31
N ALA A 871 0.15 8.41 -36.95
CA ALA A 871 -0.41 7.60 -38.03
C ALA A 871 -1.59 6.74 -37.55
N ALA A 872 -1.49 6.17 -36.34
CA ALA A 872 -2.58 5.44 -35.69
C ALA A 872 -3.81 6.33 -35.47
N ASN A 873 -3.63 7.53 -34.92
CA ASN A 873 -4.71 8.49 -34.71
C ASN A 873 -5.36 8.94 -36.03
N ALA A 874 -4.59 9.05 -37.11
CA ALA A 874 -5.12 9.34 -38.44
C ALA A 874 -5.95 8.18 -39.00
N VAL A 875 -5.50 6.94 -38.83
CA VAL A 875 -6.31 5.75 -39.17
C VAL A 875 -7.60 5.72 -38.37
N ARG A 876 -7.56 6.02 -37.06
CA ARG A 876 -8.76 6.14 -36.24
C ARG A 876 -9.73 7.19 -36.79
N GLN A 877 -9.24 8.39 -37.13
CA GLN A 877 -10.08 9.42 -37.79
C GLN A 877 -10.74 8.89 -39.06
N GLY A 878 -9.94 8.28 -39.94
CA GLY A 878 -10.41 7.78 -41.23
C GLY A 878 -11.48 6.70 -41.09
N VAL A 879 -11.31 5.78 -40.13
CA VAL A 879 -12.30 4.74 -39.82
C VAL A 879 -13.59 5.37 -39.29
N SER A 880 -13.50 6.23 -38.27
CA SER A 880 -14.67 6.88 -37.65
C SER A 880 -15.46 7.75 -38.64
N VAL A 881 -14.78 8.52 -39.51
CA VAL A 881 -15.43 9.36 -40.53
C VAL A 881 -16.04 8.53 -41.66
N SER A 882 -15.45 7.37 -41.98
CA SER A 882 -16.00 6.50 -43.03
C SER A 882 -17.35 5.87 -42.66
N GLY A 883 -17.65 5.77 -41.36
CA GLY A 883 -18.86 5.10 -40.85
C GLY A 883 -18.88 3.57 -41.05
N VAL A 884 -17.76 2.99 -41.52
CA VAL A 884 -17.62 1.54 -41.77
C VAL A 884 -16.86 0.89 -40.62
N SER A 885 -17.27 -0.31 -40.23
CA SER A 885 -16.60 -1.05 -39.15
C SER A 885 -15.13 -1.35 -39.48
N VAL A 886 -14.28 -1.32 -38.45
CA VAL A 886 -12.83 -1.52 -38.59
C VAL A 886 -12.46 -2.86 -39.26
N GLU A 887 -13.31 -3.88 -39.14
CA GLU A 887 -13.09 -5.21 -39.73
C GLU A 887 -13.32 -5.27 -41.24
N THR A 888 -14.11 -4.34 -41.79
CA THR A 888 -14.52 -4.36 -43.21
C THR A 888 -14.04 -3.15 -44.01
N VAL A 889 -13.55 -2.11 -43.33
CA VAL A 889 -13.09 -0.87 -43.97
C VAL A 889 -11.84 -1.08 -44.81
N THR A 890 -11.86 -0.54 -46.03
CA THR A 890 -10.72 -0.57 -46.95
C THR A 890 -9.77 0.60 -46.72
N TRP A 891 -8.50 0.45 -47.10
CA TRP A 891 -7.53 1.55 -47.04
C TRP A 891 -7.96 2.79 -47.84
N ALA A 892 -8.67 2.62 -48.96
CA ALA A 892 -9.20 3.74 -49.73
C ALA A 892 -10.24 4.55 -48.94
N GLN A 893 -11.13 3.88 -48.20
CA GLN A 893 -12.12 4.52 -47.34
C GLN A 893 -11.46 5.22 -46.15
N VAL A 894 -10.48 4.57 -45.49
CA VAL A 894 -9.72 5.17 -44.39
C VAL A 894 -9.03 6.45 -44.87
N LEU A 895 -8.29 6.40 -45.97
CA LEU A 895 -7.55 7.55 -46.49
C LEU A 895 -8.49 8.68 -46.94
N GLY A 896 -9.67 8.35 -47.46
CA GLY A 896 -10.70 9.33 -47.83
C GLY A 896 -11.36 10.03 -46.63
N GLY A 897 -11.36 9.39 -45.46
CA GLY A 897 -11.92 9.95 -44.22
C GLY A 897 -10.97 10.86 -43.42
N ILE A 898 -9.68 10.95 -43.79
CA ILE A 898 -8.70 11.77 -43.07
C ILE A 898 -8.79 13.23 -43.52
N GLY A 899 -9.04 14.13 -42.58
CA GLY A 899 -9.18 15.56 -42.83
C GLY A 899 -7.85 16.27 -43.15
N VAL A 900 -7.93 17.41 -43.85
CA VAL A 900 -6.75 18.22 -44.20
C VAL A 900 -5.98 18.71 -42.96
N SER A 901 -6.68 19.03 -41.86
CA SER A 901 -6.05 19.40 -40.58
C SER A 901 -5.15 18.29 -40.03
N MET A 902 -5.61 17.03 -40.07
CA MET A 902 -4.82 15.86 -39.64
C MET A 902 -3.60 15.66 -40.55
N TRP A 903 -3.77 15.77 -41.87
CA TRP A 903 -2.65 15.68 -42.81
C TRP A 903 -1.59 16.75 -42.58
N LEU A 904 -1.96 17.98 -42.24
CA LEU A 904 -1.01 19.03 -41.88
C LEU A 904 -0.22 18.66 -40.62
N VAL A 905 -0.88 18.21 -39.55
CA VAL A 905 -0.21 17.80 -38.30
C VAL A 905 0.76 16.65 -38.56
N LEU A 906 0.32 15.60 -39.28
CA LEU A 906 1.15 14.48 -39.69
C LEU A 906 2.39 14.94 -40.45
N ALA A 907 2.21 15.73 -41.51
CA ALA A 907 3.30 16.19 -42.34
C ALA A 907 4.29 17.07 -41.57
N PHE A 908 3.78 17.99 -40.74
CA PHE A 908 4.61 18.92 -39.99
C PHE A 908 5.46 18.23 -38.91
N GLN A 909 4.87 17.28 -38.19
CA GLN A 909 5.53 16.53 -37.13
C GLN A 909 6.45 15.43 -37.70
N LEU A 910 6.02 14.70 -38.73
CA LEU A 910 6.85 13.70 -39.41
C LEU A 910 8.10 14.33 -40.00
N TYR A 911 7.98 15.48 -40.67
CA TYR A 911 9.14 16.20 -41.19
C TYR A 911 10.13 16.54 -40.07
N TYR A 912 9.64 17.03 -38.92
CA TYR A 912 10.49 17.38 -37.79
C TYR A 912 11.27 16.17 -37.26
N VAL A 913 10.62 15.01 -37.14
CA VAL A 913 11.28 13.76 -36.74
C VAL A 913 12.27 13.30 -37.80
N VAL A 914 11.89 13.29 -39.09
CA VAL A 914 12.80 12.94 -40.19
C VAL A 914 14.04 13.82 -40.18
N ASP A 915 13.86 15.13 -40.00
CA ASP A 915 14.95 16.11 -39.95
C ASP A 915 15.86 15.89 -38.73
N ALA A 916 15.32 15.50 -37.57
CA ALA A 916 16.10 15.10 -36.39
C ALA A 916 16.91 13.81 -36.64
N LEU A 917 16.27 12.77 -37.20
CA LEU A 917 16.92 11.47 -37.46
C LEU A 917 17.92 11.52 -38.61
N TRP A 918 17.68 12.35 -39.62
CA TRP A 918 18.63 12.57 -40.71
C TRP A 918 19.89 13.29 -40.22
N ASN A 919 19.72 14.21 -39.27
CA ASN A 919 20.80 14.94 -38.61
C ASN A 919 21.18 14.33 -37.25
N GLU A 920 21.02 13.02 -37.07
CA GLU A 920 21.23 12.28 -35.80
C GLU A 920 22.57 12.62 -35.13
N ALA A 921 23.64 12.83 -35.91
CA ALA A 921 24.96 13.19 -35.36
C ALA A 921 24.99 14.50 -34.55
N ALA A 922 24.05 15.42 -34.79
CA ALA A 922 23.96 16.68 -34.06
C ALA A 922 23.61 16.47 -32.58
N ILE A 923 22.88 15.41 -32.23
CA ILE A 923 22.48 15.11 -30.84
C ILE A 923 23.68 14.87 -29.94
N LEU A 924 24.78 14.36 -30.49
CA LEU A 924 26.02 14.02 -29.75
C LEU A 924 26.74 15.25 -29.18
N THR A 925 26.25 16.45 -29.49
CA THR A 925 26.76 17.74 -29.00
C THR A 925 25.83 18.41 -27.99
N THR A 926 24.68 17.79 -27.70
CA THR A 926 23.67 18.33 -26.80
C THR A 926 23.99 18.07 -25.33
N MET A 927 23.31 18.81 -24.45
CA MET A 927 23.47 18.74 -23.00
C MET A 927 23.11 17.35 -22.46
N ASP A 928 22.02 16.79 -22.97
CA ASP A 928 21.45 15.51 -22.59
C ASP A 928 22.50 14.41 -22.75
N ILE A 929 23.18 14.34 -23.90
CA ILE A 929 24.27 13.37 -24.16
C ILE A 929 25.57 13.69 -23.39
N THR A 930 25.96 14.97 -23.31
CA THR A 930 27.32 15.35 -22.88
C THR A 930 27.47 15.59 -21.39
N THR A 931 26.42 16.02 -20.68
CA THR A 931 26.49 16.45 -19.27
C THR A 931 25.48 15.79 -18.34
N ASP A 932 24.26 15.53 -18.81
CA ASP A 932 23.15 15.14 -17.94
C ASP A 932 23.16 13.61 -17.69
N GLY A 933 22.72 13.17 -16.53
CA GLY A 933 22.65 11.74 -16.21
C GLY A 933 21.48 11.05 -16.91
N PHE A 934 21.57 9.73 -17.13
CA PHE A 934 20.44 8.97 -17.67
C PHE A 934 19.60 8.33 -16.56
N GLY A 935 18.79 9.16 -15.90
CA GLY A 935 17.86 8.77 -14.85
C GLY A 935 16.40 8.74 -15.29
N PHE A 936 15.48 8.69 -14.32
CA PHE A 936 14.05 8.68 -14.61
C PHE A 936 13.59 9.89 -15.43
N MET A 937 14.14 11.08 -15.19
CA MET A 937 13.75 12.29 -15.90
C MET A 937 13.94 12.18 -17.42
N LEU A 938 15.16 11.88 -17.88
CA LEU A 938 15.43 11.75 -19.32
C LEU A 938 14.71 10.53 -19.91
N ASN A 939 14.79 9.38 -19.24
CA ASN A 939 14.16 8.17 -19.74
C ASN A 939 12.63 8.30 -19.88
N PHE A 940 11.97 8.92 -18.90
CA PHE A 940 10.54 9.25 -18.95
C PHE A 940 10.25 10.32 -20.01
N GLY A 941 11.10 11.35 -20.10
CA GLY A 941 11.06 12.37 -21.13
C GLY A 941 10.99 11.76 -22.54
N ASP A 942 11.91 10.84 -22.81
CA ASP A 942 12.07 10.22 -24.12
C ASP A 942 10.92 9.25 -24.46
N LEU A 943 10.58 8.35 -23.54
CA LEU A 943 9.70 7.21 -23.85
C LEU A 943 8.23 7.44 -23.52
N ALA A 944 7.92 8.33 -22.58
CA ALA A 944 6.55 8.54 -22.10
C ALA A 944 6.06 9.98 -22.31
N TRP A 945 6.91 10.98 -22.08
CA TRP A 945 6.49 12.38 -22.27
C TRP A 945 6.36 12.73 -23.75
N VAL A 946 7.43 12.60 -24.52
CA VAL A 946 7.46 12.99 -25.94
C VAL A 946 6.35 12.32 -26.76
N PRO A 947 6.26 10.97 -26.85
CA PRO A 947 5.28 10.34 -27.73
C PRO A 947 3.82 10.61 -27.34
N PHE A 948 3.51 10.69 -26.05
CA PHE A 948 2.12 10.80 -25.57
C PHE A 948 1.65 12.22 -25.29
N THR A 949 2.55 13.22 -25.24
CA THR A 949 2.15 14.64 -25.16
C THR A 949 2.29 15.35 -26.51
N TYR A 950 3.23 14.94 -27.35
CA TYR A 950 3.45 15.58 -28.66
C TYR A 950 2.48 15.04 -29.73
N SER A 951 1.78 13.95 -29.44
CA SER A 951 0.69 13.41 -30.28
C SER A 951 -0.69 13.96 -29.90
N LEU A 952 -0.82 14.84 -28.91
CA LEU A 952 -2.13 15.34 -28.47
C LEU A 952 -2.93 16.04 -29.59
N GLN A 953 -2.26 16.67 -30.55
CA GLN A 953 -2.93 17.33 -31.68
C GLN A 953 -3.57 16.29 -32.62
N SER A 954 -2.84 15.23 -32.96
CA SER A 954 -3.40 14.13 -33.77
C SER A 954 -4.46 13.36 -32.97
N ARG A 955 -4.25 13.15 -31.66
CA ARG A 955 -5.23 12.49 -30.80
C ARG A 955 -6.54 13.27 -30.71
N TYR A 956 -6.47 14.59 -30.58
CA TYR A 956 -7.65 15.46 -30.59
C TYR A 956 -8.37 15.41 -31.94
N LEU A 957 -7.64 15.57 -33.04
CA LEU A 957 -8.21 15.53 -34.40
C LEU A 957 -8.82 14.17 -34.74
N ALA A 958 -8.34 13.07 -34.15
CA ALA A 958 -8.92 11.75 -34.35
C ALA A 958 -10.39 11.67 -33.94
N MET A 959 -10.80 12.45 -32.94
CA MET A 959 -12.17 12.52 -32.44
C MET A 959 -12.90 13.80 -32.89
N HIS A 960 -12.17 14.87 -33.20
CA HIS A 960 -12.70 16.16 -33.61
C HIS A 960 -12.12 16.61 -34.95
N PRO A 961 -12.62 16.09 -36.09
CA PRO A 961 -12.20 16.55 -37.40
C PRO A 961 -12.47 18.05 -37.59
N VAL A 962 -11.42 18.83 -37.84
CA VAL A 962 -11.51 20.27 -38.10
C VAL A 962 -11.36 20.54 -39.59
N ASN A 963 -12.35 21.21 -40.17
CA ASN A 963 -12.29 21.69 -41.55
C ASN A 963 -11.64 23.07 -41.60
N LEU A 964 -10.53 23.18 -42.33
CA LEU A 964 -9.79 24.43 -42.49
C LEU A 964 -10.09 25.07 -43.83
N SER A 965 -10.23 26.39 -43.86
CA SER A 965 -10.34 27.13 -45.12
C SER A 965 -9.00 27.08 -45.88
N PRO A 966 -8.98 27.18 -47.22
CA PRO A 966 -7.74 27.23 -47.99
C PRO A 966 -6.78 28.35 -47.53
N LEU A 967 -7.33 29.48 -47.07
CA LEU A 967 -6.55 30.59 -46.50
C LEU A 967 -5.87 30.16 -45.19
N ALA A 968 -6.60 29.50 -44.29
CA ALA A 968 -6.05 28.98 -43.05
C ALA A 968 -4.96 27.93 -43.31
N VAL A 969 -5.18 26.99 -44.23
CA VAL A 969 -4.17 26.00 -44.66
C VAL A 969 -2.91 26.70 -45.17
N THR A 970 -3.07 27.69 -46.05
CA THR A 970 -1.95 28.46 -46.61
C THR A 970 -1.18 29.20 -45.52
N ALA A 971 -1.89 29.85 -44.58
CA ALA A 971 -1.27 30.56 -43.47
C ALA A 971 -0.50 29.61 -42.53
N LEU A 972 -1.04 28.42 -42.25
CA LEU A 972 -0.40 27.42 -41.40
C LEU A 972 0.86 26.82 -42.05
N ILE A 973 0.81 26.54 -43.34
CA ILE A 973 2.00 26.14 -44.11
C ILE A 973 3.03 27.27 -44.10
N GLY A 974 2.61 28.51 -44.33
CA GLY A 974 3.48 29.69 -44.23
C GLY A 974 4.15 29.81 -42.87
N LEU A 975 3.41 29.60 -41.78
CA LEU A 975 3.92 29.62 -40.41
C LEU A 975 4.94 28.51 -40.17
N LYS A 976 4.63 27.27 -40.57
CA LYS A 976 5.54 26.12 -40.46
C LYS A 976 6.82 26.35 -41.24
N LEU A 977 6.73 26.81 -42.49
CA LEU A 977 7.88 27.07 -43.35
C LEU A 977 8.72 28.23 -42.82
N THR A 978 8.09 29.27 -42.28
CA THR A 978 8.80 30.39 -41.65
C THR A 978 9.58 29.91 -40.41
N GLY A 979 8.93 29.16 -39.52
CA GLY A 979 9.58 28.58 -38.35
C GLY A 979 10.74 27.67 -38.74
N LEU A 980 10.53 26.80 -39.73
CA LEU A 980 11.56 25.90 -40.26
C LEU A 980 12.73 26.67 -40.90
N TYR A 981 12.44 27.70 -41.69
CA TYR A 981 13.45 28.56 -42.33
C TYR A 981 14.33 29.23 -41.29
N ILE A 982 13.73 29.79 -40.23
CA ILE A 982 14.46 30.40 -39.12
C ILE A 982 15.28 29.34 -38.39
N PHE A 983 14.68 28.20 -38.01
CA PHE A 983 15.32 27.15 -37.23
C PHE A 983 16.51 26.52 -37.98
N ARG A 984 16.32 26.10 -39.23
CA ARG A 984 17.38 25.49 -40.04
C ARG A 984 18.37 26.51 -40.58
N GLY A 985 17.90 27.69 -40.97
CA GLY A 985 18.76 28.78 -41.45
C GLY A 985 19.75 29.25 -40.38
N SER A 986 19.28 29.48 -39.16
CA SER A 986 20.13 29.90 -38.04
C SER A 986 21.13 28.82 -37.60
N ASN A 987 20.67 27.57 -37.45
CA ASN A 987 21.55 26.44 -37.09
C ASN A 987 22.55 26.11 -38.21
N GLY A 988 22.11 26.13 -39.46
CA GLY A 988 22.96 25.94 -40.64
C GLY A 988 24.04 27.01 -40.74
N GLN A 989 23.69 28.28 -40.52
CA GLN A 989 24.64 29.39 -40.47
C GLN A 989 25.69 29.20 -39.36
N LYS A 990 25.26 28.82 -38.15
CA LYS A 990 26.17 28.52 -37.03
C LYS A 990 27.11 27.36 -37.36
N ASN A 991 26.58 26.29 -37.96
CA ASN A 991 27.36 25.11 -38.29
C ASN A 991 28.39 25.41 -39.39
N ALA A 992 27.97 26.03 -40.49
CA ALA A 992 28.85 26.42 -41.59
C ALA A 992 29.98 27.34 -41.12
N PHE A 993 29.65 28.33 -40.29
CA PHE A 993 30.65 29.24 -39.71
C PHE A 993 31.63 28.50 -38.79
N ARG A 994 31.17 27.54 -37.98
CA ARG A 994 32.04 26.72 -37.12
C ARG A 994 32.95 25.78 -37.92
N THR A 995 32.47 25.25 -39.04
CA THR A 995 33.27 24.37 -39.90
C THR A 995 34.33 25.14 -40.69
N ASN A 996 33.94 26.24 -41.34
CA ASN A 996 34.86 27.08 -42.08
C ASN A 996 34.39 28.55 -42.09
N PRO A 997 34.90 29.40 -41.17
CA PRO A 997 34.55 30.82 -41.09
C PRO A 997 34.87 31.60 -42.38
N ASN A 998 35.87 31.15 -43.14
CA ASN A 998 36.36 31.83 -44.34
C ASN A 998 35.66 31.35 -45.62
N SER A 999 34.66 30.48 -45.50
CA SER A 999 33.87 30.04 -46.66
C SER A 999 33.10 31.22 -47.29
N PRO A 1000 32.88 31.23 -48.61
CA PRO A 1000 32.14 32.31 -49.28
C PRO A 1000 30.74 32.56 -48.69
N SER A 1001 30.09 31.50 -48.18
CA SER A 1001 28.78 31.59 -47.53
C SER A 1001 28.80 32.24 -46.15
N CYS A 1002 29.96 32.34 -45.49
CA CYS A 1002 30.12 32.91 -44.16
C CYS A 1002 30.99 34.17 -44.11
N ALA A 1003 31.72 34.49 -45.19
CA ALA A 1003 32.69 35.59 -45.23
C ALA A 1003 32.08 36.98 -44.92
N HIS A 1004 30.79 37.17 -45.18
CA HIS A 1004 30.07 38.40 -44.89
C HIS A 1004 29.64 38.53 -43.41
N LEU A 1005 29.75 37.45 -42.62
CA LEU A 1005 29.31 37.42 -41.22
C LEU A 1005 30.36 38.04 -40.30
N LYS A 1006 29.93 39.02 -39.51
CA LYS A 1006 30.69 39.63 -38.42
C LYS A 1006 30.59 38.78 -37.15
N TYR A 1007 31.70 38.68 -36.42
CA TYR A 1007 31.80 37.98 -35.15
C TYR A 1007 32.61 38.80 -34.13
N LEU A 1008 32.40 38.48 -32.85
CA LEU A 1008 33.21 38.92 -31.73
C LEU A 1008 34.15 37.77 -31.34
N GLU A 1009 35.45 38.04 -31.32
CA GLU A 1009 36.46 37.09 -30.88
C GLU A 1009 36.65 37.18 -29.37
N THR A 1010 36.49 36.06 -28.67
CA THR A 1010 36.65 35.97 -27.22
C THR A 1010 38.11 35.75 -26.85
N LYS A 1011 38.47 36.05 -25.60
CA LYS A 1011 39.82 35.79 -25.06
C LYS A 1011 40.23 34.32 -25.11
N SER A 1012 39.26 33.41 -25.16
CA SER A 1012 39.48 31.97 -25.31
C SER A 1012 39.67 31.53 -26.77
N GLY A 1013 39.77 32.46 -27.72
CA GLY A 1013 39.90 32.19 -29.16
C GLY A 1013 38.61 31.69 -29.83
N SER A 1014 37.47 31.71 -29.12
CA SER A 1014 36.18 31.33 -29.69
C SER A 1014 35.53 32.51 -30.39
N LYS A 1015 34.75 32.25 -31.45
CA LYS A 1015 34.10 33.30 -32.25
C LYS A 1015 32.59 33.29 -32.03
N LEU A 1016 32.02 34.41 -31.61
CA LEU A 1016 30.58 34.61 -31.38
C LEU A 1016 29.98 35.46 -32.50
N LEU A 1017 29.02 34.93 -33.26
CA LEU A 1017 28.40 35.64 -34.38
C LEU A 1017 27.52 36.79 -33.90
N ILE A 1018 27.79 38.02 -34.37
CA ILE A 1018 27.03 39.25 -34.01
C ILE A 1018 26.23 39.81 -35.20
N SER A 1019 26.04 39.01 -36.24
CA SER A 1019 25.34 39.39 -37.47
C SER A 1019 24.65 38.16 -38.08
N GLY A 1020 23.86 38.36 -39.13
CA GLY A 1020 22.98 37.31 -39.64
C GLY A 1020 21.91 36.95 -38.61
N TRP A 1021 21.54 35.68 -38.52
CA TRP A 1021 20.52 35.19 -37.59
C TRP A 1021 20.89 35.46 -36.13
N TRP A 1022 22.14 35.21 -35.77
CA TRP A 1022 22.66 35.36 -34.40
C TRP A 1022 22.89 36.83 -34.02
N GLY A 1023 22.81 37.76 -34.97
CA GLY A 1023 22.76 39.19 -34.70
C GLY A 1023 21.36 39.73 -34.36
N ILE A 1024 20.30 38.99 -34.73
CA ILE A 1024 18.90 39.40 -34.49
C ILE A 1024 18.51 39.09 -33.04
N ALA A 1025 18.77 37.86 -32.60
CA ALA A 1025 18.59 37.41 -31.22
C ALA A 1025 19.57 36.28 -30.91
N ARG A 1026 19.96 36.16 -29.64
CA ARG A 1026 20.99 35.20 -29.20
C ARG A 1026 20.57 33.75 -29.43
N HIS A 1027 19.27 33.47 -29.42
CA HIS A 1027 18.65 32.16 -29.67
C HIS A 1027 17.48 32.26 -30.67
N VAL A 1028 17.64 32.95 -31.79
CA VAL A 1028 16.57 33.06 -32.81
C VAL A 1028 16.09 31.70 -33.34
N ASN A 1029 16.95 30.67 -33.25
CA ASN A 1029 16.58 29.29 -33.55
C ASN A 1029 15.41 28.80 -32.67
N TYR A 1030 15.34 29.21 -31.40
CA TYR A 1030 14.24 28.84 -30.50
C TYR A 1030 12.91 29.49 -30.92
N THR A 1031 12.94 30.71 -31.45
CA THR A 1031 11.75 31.30 -32.07
C THR A 1031 11.28 30.49 -33.26
N GLY A 1032 12.20 30.08 -34.15
CA GLY A 1032 11.85 29.19 -35.26
C GLY A 1032 11.20 27.88 -34.79
N ASP A 1033 11.75 27.29 -33.73
CA ASP A 1033 11.24 26.06 -33.13
C ASP A 1033 9.85 26.24 -32.51
N TRP A 1034 9.63 27.34 -31.78
CA TRP A 1034 8.34 27.65 -31.18
C TRP A 1034 7.25 27.98 -32.22
N LEU A 1035 7.60 28.67 -33.31
CA LEU A 1035 6.68 28.89 -34.43
C LEU A 1035 6.27 27.57 -35.11
N MET A 1036 7.20 26.62 -35.23
CA MET A 1036 6.85 25.27 -35.66
C MET A 1036 5.90 24.61 -34.67
N ALA A 1037 6.16 24.67 -33.36
CA ALA A 1037 5.27 24.11 -32.35
C ALA A 1037 3.84 24.68 -32.44
N LEU A 1038 3.70 26.00 -32.58
CA LEU A 1038 2.41 26.66 -32.79
C LEU A 1038 1.72 26.18 -34.08
N SER A 1039 2.46 25.99 -35.16
CA SER A 1039 1.92 25.48 -36.42
C SER A 1039 1.38 24.04 -36.32
N TRP A 1040 1.76 23.28 -35.30
CA TRP A 1040 1.23 21.92 -35.05
C TRP A 1040 -0.08 21.98 -34.27
N CYS A 1041 -0.24 22.97 -33.39
CA CYS A 1041 -1.43 23.15 -32.56
C CYS A 1041 -2.57 23.82 -33.32
N LEU A 1042 -2.30 24.89 -34.08
CA LEU A 1042 -3.35 25.67 -34.75
C LEU A 1042 -4.26 24.90 -35.73
N PRO A 1043 -3.82 23.81 -36.42
CA PRO A 1043 -4.72 22.97 -37.20
C PRO A 1043 -5.88 22.35 -36.42
N THR A 1044 -5.80 22.29 -35.08
CA THR A 1044 -6.87 21.76 -34.21
C THR A 1044 -7.98 22.78 -33.91
N GLY A 1045 -7.90 24.00 -34.45
CA GLY A 1045 -8.83 25.07 -34.12
C GLY A 1045 -8.72 25.52 -32.66
N PHE A 1046 -9.75 26.17 -32.14
CA PHE A 1046 -9.75 26.79 -30.79
C PHE A 1046 -10.77 26.16 -29.83
N GLY A 1047 -11.29 24.97 -30.16
CA GLY A 1047 -12.32 24.29 -29.35
C GLY A 1047 -11.80 23.68 -28.04
N SER A 1048 -10.49 23.57 -27.86
CA SER A 1048 -9.87 23.04 -26.65
C SER A 1048 -8.47 23.62 -26.44
N VAL A 1049 -8.08 23.78 -25.16
CA VAL A 1049 -6.71 24.15 -24.77
C VAL A 1049 -5.76 22.93 -24.80
N LEU A 1050 -6.30 21.71 -24.77
CA LEU A 1050 -5.51 20.48 -24.68
C LEU A 1050 -4.44 20.35 -25.79
N PRO A 1051 -4.74 20.59 -27.09
CA PRO A 1051 -3.72 20.54 -28.14
C PRO A 1051 -2.64 21.62 -28.00
N TYR A 1052 -2.95 22.74 -27.34
CA TYR A 1052 -2.05 23.87 -27.10
C TYR A 1052 -1.15 23.69 -25.88
N PHE A 1053 -1.43 22.69 -25.03
CA PHE A 1053 -0.54 22.31 -23.92
C PHE A 1053 0.91 22.19 -24.40
N TYR A 1054 1.13 21.55 -25.55
CA TYR A 1054 2.45 21.40 -26.15
C TYR A 1054 3.15 22.74 -26.43
N ALA A 1055 2.51 23.67 -27.14
CA ALA A 1055 3.12 24.95 -27.46
C ALA A 1055 3.40 25.82 -26.23
N ILE A 1056 2.55 25.73 -25.20
CA ILE A 1056 2.73 26.42 -23.91
C ILE A 1056 3.92 25.82 -23.16
N TYR A 1057 3.89 24.49 -22.93
CA TYR A 1057 4.98 23.75 -22.29
C TYR A 1057 6.32 23.99 -23.01
N PHE A 1058 6.33 23.89 -24.34
CA PHE A 1058 7.54 24.02 -25.13
C PHE A 1058 8.09 25.46 -25.09
N GLY A 1059 7.22 26.47 -25.05
CA GLY A 1059 7.63 27.86 -24.81
C GLY A 1059 8.32 28.03 -23.46
N VAL A 1060 7.75 27.47 -22.38
CA VAL A 1060 8.37 27.47 -21.04
C VAL A 1060 9.70 26.72 -21.04
N LEU A 1061 9.77 25.56 -21.72
CA LEU A 1061 10.99 24.77 -21.86
C LEU A 1061 12.10 25.57 -22.58
N LEU A 1062 11.77 26.22 -23.69
CA LEU A 1062 12.72 27.04 -24.46
C LEU A 1062 13.19 28.26 -23.67
N TRP A 1063 12.30 28.90 -22.92
CA TRP A 1063 12.65 29.99 -22.02
C TRP A 1063 13.62 29.54 -20.93
N HIS A 1064 13.32 28.44 -20.25
CA HIS A 1064 14.21 27.86 -19.24
C HIS A 1064 15.56 27.41 -19.85
N ARG A 1065 15.52 26.81 -21.05
CA ARG A 1065 16.72 26.38 -21.78
C ARG A 1065 17.62 27.55 -22.16
N GLU A 1066 17.03 28.65 -22.65
CA GLU A 1066 17.76 29.88 -22.94
C GLU A 1066 18.45 30.44 -21.69
N MET A 1067 17.76 30.48 -20.55
CA MET A 1067 18.36 30.95 -19.29
C MET A 1067 19.56 30.10 -18.86
N ARG A 1068 19.49 28.77 -19.05
CA ARG A 1068 20.62 27.87 -18.77
C ARG A 1068 21.79 28.10 -19.72
N ASP A 1069 21.51 28.25 -21.02
CA ASP A 1069 22.53 28.54 -22.02
C ASP A 1069 23.21 29.89 -21.77
N GLU A 1070 22.45 30.91 -21.36
CA GLU A 1070 22.98 32.20 -20.92
C GLU A 1070 23.95 32.06 -19.75
N HIS A 1071 23.56 31.34 -18.71
CA HIS A 1071 24.44 31.11 -17.55
C HIS A 1071 25.72 30.36 -17.96
N LYS A 1072 25.61 29.34 -18.83
CA LYS A 1072 26.76 28.59 -19.34
C LYS A 1072 27.69 29.47 -20.19
N CYS A 1073 27.14 30.28 -21.09
CA CYS A 1073 27.92 31.18 -21.92
C CYS A 1073 28.57 32.30 -21.09
N LYS A 1074 27.88 32.82 -20.08
CA LYS A 1074 28.42 33.77 -19.12
C LYS A 1074 29.59 33.19 -18.32
N ALA A 1075 29.45 31.96 -17.81
CA ALA A 1075 30.51 31.27 -17.09
C ALA A 1075 31.72 30.99 -18.00
N LYS A 1076 31.49 30.64 -19.27
CA LYS A 1076 32.54 30.30 -20.24
C LYS A 1076 33.29 31.51 -20.79
N TYR A 1077 32.59 32.57 -21.19
CA TYR A 1077 33.16 33.72 -21.91
C TYR A 1077 33.30 34.98 -21.04
N GLY A 1078 32.75 34.99 -19.82
CA GLY A 1078 32.97 36.05 -18.83
C GLY A 1078 32.54 37.44 -19.31
N LYS A 1079 33.49 38.38 -19.38
CA LYS A 1079 33.25 39.76 -19.83
C LYS A 1079 32.99 39.87 -21.34
N ASP A 1080 33.51 38.94 -22.15
CA ASP A 1080 33.25 38.95 -23.59
C ASP A 1080 31.79 38.60 -23.89
N TRP A 1081 31.16 37.80 -23.01
CA TRP A 1081 29.73 37.56 -23.06
C TRP A 1081 28.90 38.80 -22.77
N ASP A 1082 29.28 39.61 -21.77
CA ASP A 1082 28.59 40.88 -21.49
C ASP A 1082 28.62 41.81 -22.70
N ARG A 1083 29.79 41.90 -23.36
CA ARG A 1083 29.96 42.67 -24.59
C ARG A 1083 29.11 42.11 -25.72
N TYR A 1084 29.01 40.78 -25.85
CA TYR A 1084 28.11 40.14 -26.80
C TYR A 1084 26.65 40.50 -26.54
N CYS A 1085 26.19 40.42 -25.29
CA CYS A 1085 24.82 40.75 -24.89
C CYS A 1085 24.46 42.25 -25.06
N GLN A 1086 25.45 43.14 -25.03
CA GLN A 1086 25.25 44.56 -25.36
C GLN A 1086 25.00 44.80 -26.85
N VAL A 1087 25.60 43.98 -27.71
CA VAL A 1087 25.43 44.04 -29.17
C VAL A 1087 24.15 43.34 -29.60
N VAL A 1088 23.97 42.09 -29.18
CA VAL A 1088 22.78 41.29 -29.48
C VAL A 1088 21.89 41.28 -28.24
N LYS A 1089 20.98 42.26 -28.17
CA LYS A 1089 20.20 42.56 -26.95
C LYS A 1089 19.15 41.50 -26.63
N TYR A 1090 18.43 41.05 -27.65
CA TYR A 1090 17.31 40.13 -27.51
C TYR A 1090 17.78 38.69 -27.31
N ARG A 1091 17.10 37.97 -26.42
CA ARG A 1091 17.40 36.59 -26.03
C ARG A 1091 16.91 35.62 -27.09
N PHE A 1092 15.59 35.54 -27.30
CA PHE A 1092 15.07 34.66 -28.34
C PHE A 1092 13.88 35.23 -29.11
N ILE A 1093 13.06 36.12 -28.54
CA ILE A 1093 11.94 36.80 -29.22
C ILE A 1093 12.40 38.21 -29.62
N PRO A 1094 12.78 38.43 -30.90
CA PRO A 1094 13.31 39.72 -31.33
C PRO A 1094 12.32 40.85 -31.08
N GLY A 1095 12.80 41.97 -30.51
CA GLY A 1095 11.96 43.13 -30.20
C GLY A 1095 11.19 43.04 -28.88
N ILE A 1096 11.11 41.87 -28.24
CA ILE A 1096 10.30 41.64 -27.03
C ILE A 1096 11.15 41.11 -25.87
N TYR A 1097 11.82 39.98 -26.05
CA TYR A 1097 12.60 39.26 -25.03
C TYR A 1097 13.92 38.73 -25.61
#